data_AF-R9K9B6-F1
#
_entry.id   AF-R9K9B6-F1
#
_cell.length_a   1.000
_cell.length_b   1.000
_cell.length_c   1.000
_cell.angle_alpha   90.00
_cell.angle_beta   90.00
_cell.angle_gamma   90.00
#
_symmetry.space_group_name_H-M   'P 1'
#
loop_
_entity.id
_entity.type
_entity.pdbx_description
1 polymer ?
#
loop_
_entity_poly.entity_id
_entity_poly.type
_entity_poly.pdbx_seq_one_letter_code
_entity_poly.pdbx_strand_id
1 'polypeptide(L)'
;MNKRWLKTEWKRAVILLPAIWKRAALLVLILGLAAGMAAFCFAAAGRTQDDSLMRVGYAAPDNALTDMAVSYVQEMESVKALCDIERVTEEEGFRLLQEGALAAFVVLPNDIVKEIISGQNTPVTVYLSAGNASGNGTYGSLKGLLFQELAESAVGMLETAQAEIYAVQYVLGDVFYKDGNLVQTLYDGINRFNLGAAAGREKLFRTKMISATENDTYVIYYGSALLAVYVLLAGIFFGEFFCHGEAWCNIIEKRLHVSHTWQVVCSFLAGLLPMTVTLLLPFMALVLPPVREHLSVTLSLRAVGLLLLAAFFGVLYFMLIYKAFGEKRRALLLIGVSALVQGYLAGCIVPSALLPDLAYGVGKYLPAAFLKAAFTVALSGDVQKLSGAVWGLFVWCTVFFILNIAQTYFMQFRLDRTPVCAVQRRVRFVPSVWFVLLKRVLFRKGIFVSLVLMAVVSVWVARLEAKSDTTVPVAVFDEGGLYEELLSAHDGVVRFILCDSEKEVEARVLRDEAECGYYLPQTLTRDIAAGRANGAVTVYQDVDSVCVPIVNEVLFHALFRHASLAWYQEYLSEFGVDIALTQKAFLEQIALGKTFGIELVRLEESGVTDIVHKERGTYPIAAVVVIAVVLCGVQGLLTALEDCKRGRLYKCGRVRAVFFMTVLPMVAAAVLGSVLLWWL
;
A
#
# COMPACT_ATOMS: atom_id res chain seq x y z
N MET A 1 -43.92 20.82 -30.33
CA MET A 1 -43.32 19.92 -29.33
C MET A 1 -44.36 18.92 -28.85
N ASN A 2 -44.20 17.63 -29.16
CA ASN A 2 -45.23 16.61 -28.88
C ASN A 2 -45.14 16.14 -27.41
N LYS A 3 -45.91 16.78 -26.51
CA LYS A 3 -45.97 16.44 -25.06
C LYS A 3 -46.35 14.96 -24.80
N ARG A 4 -46.99 14.30 -25.78
CA ARG A 4 -47.42 12.89 -25.66
C ARG A 4 -46.23 11.93 -25.58
N TRP A 5 -45.13 12.21 -26.28
CA TRP A 5 -43.94 11.36 -26.28
C TRP A 5 -43.19 11.39 -24.94
N LEU A 6 -43.05 12.58 -24.34
CA LEU A 6 -42.45 12.70 -23.02
C LEU A 6 -43.24 11.92 -21.97
N LYS A 7 -44.58 11.96 -22.05
CA LYS A 7 -45.48 11.21 -21.16
C LYS A 7 -45.36 9.69 -21.33
N THR A 8 -45.12 9.20 -22.54
CA THR A 8 -44.91 7.75 -22.77
C THR A 8 -43.56 7.27 -22.23
N GLU A 9 -42.49 8.05 -22.44
CA GLU A 9 -41.16 7.73 -21.89
C GLU A 9 -41.16 7.75 -20.36
N TRP A 10 -41.83 8.72 -19.74
CA TRP A 10 -42.01 8.77 -18.29
C TRP A 10 -42.78 7.56 -17.74
N LYS A 11 -43.89 7.17 -18.38
CA LYS A 11 -44.63 5.97 -17.99
C LYS A 11 -43.76 4.72 -18.08
N ARG A 12 -42.94 4.60 -19.12
CA ARG A 12 -42.02 3.48 -19.29
C ARG A 12 -40.93 3.45 -18.22
N ALA A 13 -40.35 4.61 -17.89
CA ALA A 13 -39.37 4.74 -16.82
C ALA A 13 -39.95 4.24 -15.48
N VAL A 14 -41.18 4.63 -15.14
CA VAL A 14 -41.88 4.19 -13.92
C VAL A 14 -42.18 2.68 -13.94
N ILE A 15 -42.62 2.13 -15.07
CA ILE A 15 -42.92 0.69 -15.19
C ILE A 15 -41.65 -0.18 -15.04
N LEU A 16 -40.51 0.28 -15.56
CA LEU A 16 -39.24 -0.46 -15.52
C LEU A 16 -38.47 -0.24 -14.21
N LEU A 17 -38.83 0.77 -13.42
CA LEU A 17 -38.14 1.15 -12.19
C LEU A 17 -38.01 -0.01 -11.18
N PRO A 18 -39.05 -0.81 -10.87
CA PRO A 18 -38.91 -1.92 -9.92
C PRO A 18 -37.90 -2.97 -10.37
N ALA A 19 -37.80 -3.22 -11.68
CA ALA A 19 -36.84 -4.18 -12.22
C ALA A 19 -35.41 -3.64 -12.16
N ILE A 20 -35.21 -2.35 -12.49
CA ILE A 20 -33.90 -1.67 -12.38
C ILE A 20 -33.45 -1.63 -10.92
N TRP A 21 -34.34 -1.25 -10.02
CA TRP A 21 -34.06 -1.15 -8.58
C TRP A 21 -33.64 -2.50 -7.96
N LYS A 22 -34.37 -3.59 -8.25
CA LYS A 22 -33.99 -4.93 -7.76
C LYS A 22 -32.59 -5.35 -8.20
N ARG A 23 -32.24 -5.08 -9.46
CA ARG A 23 -30.92 -5.43 -10.00
C ARG A 23 -29.83 -4.51 -9.44
N ALA A 24 -30.11 -3.23 -9.25
CA ALA A 24 -29.21 -2.28 -8.61
C ALA A 24 -28.95 -2.62 -7.13
N ALA A 25 -29.98 -3.05 -6.39
CA ALA A 25 -29.82 -3.53 -5.02
C ALA A 25 -28.90 -4.76 -4.93
N LEU A 26 -29.04 -5.70 -5.88
CA LEU A 26 -28.13 -6.84 -5.97
C LEU A 26 -26.67 -6.41 -6.22
N LEU A 27 -26.44 -5.38 -7.03
CA LEU A 27 -25.10 -4.85 -7.26
C LEU A 27 -24.51 -4.23 -5.98
N VAL A 28 -25.30 -3.46 -5.22
CA VAL A 28 -24.87 -2.92 -3.93
C VAL A 28 -24.52 -4.04 -2.95
N LEU A 29 -25.32 -5.11 -2.91
CA LEU A 29 -25.01 -6.28 -2.07
C LEU A 29 -23.70 -6.96 -2.48
N ILE A 30 -23.47 -7.18 -3.77
CA ILE A 30 -22.24 -7.82 -4.28
C ILE A 30 -21.01 -6.96 -3.97
N LEU A 31 -21.09 -5.65 -4.24
CA LEU A 31 -20.00 -4.72 -3.97
C LEU A 31 -19.74 -4.57 -2.46
N GLY A 32 -20.81 -4.54 -1.65
CA GLY A 32 -20.70 -4.50 -0.20
C GLY A 32 -20.08 -5.77 0.39
N LEU A 33 -20.45 -6.94 -0.12
CA LEU A 33 -19.82 -8.21 0.26
C LEU A 33 -18.36 -8.28 -0.17
N ALA A 34 -18.03 -7.81 -1.38
CA ALA A 34 -16.65 -7.76 -1.85
C ALA A 34 -15.79 -6.81 -1.00
N ALA A 35 -16.31 -5.62 -0.67
CA ALA A 35 -15.65 -4.67 0.22
C ALA A 35 -15.50 -5.22 1.65
N GLY A 36 -16.55 -5.88 2.17
CA GLY A 36 -16.52 -6.53 3.49
C GLY A 36 -15.53 -7.69 3.55
N MET A 37 -15.45 -8.51 2.49
CA MET A 37 -14.44 -9.58 2.37
C MET A 37 -13.02 -9.01 2.28
N ALA A 38 -12.81 -7.94 1.50
CA ALA A 38 -11.51 -7.28 1.44
C ALA A 38 -11.12 -6.71 2.82
N ALA A 39 -12.02 -5.98 3.48
CA ALA A 39 -11.80 -5.45 4.83
C ALA A 39 -11.55 -6.56 5.86
N PHE A 40 -12.26 -7.70 5.75
CA PHE A 40 -12.01 -8.86 6.59
C PHE A 40 -10.64 -9.49 6.31
N CYS A 41 -10.23 -9.60 5.05
CA CYS A 41 -8.89 -10.09 4.69
C CYS A 41 -7.80 -9.14 5.18
N PHE A 42 -7.98 -7.82 5.05
CA PHE A 42 -7.06 -6.82 5.62
C PHE A 42 -7.02 -6.89 7.14
N ALA A 43 -8.17 -6.97 7.81
CA ALA A 43 -8.22 -7.13 9.26
C ALA A 43 -7.65 -8.48 9.73
N ALA A 44 -7.82 -9.55 8.94
CA ALA A 44 -7.25 -10.86 9.25
C ALA A 44 -5.73 -10.90 9.01
N ALA A 45 -5.22 -10.19 8.00
CA ALA A 45 -3.80 -10.03 7.73
C ALA A 45 -3.13 -9.06 8.72
N GLY A 46 -3.80 -7.99 9.13
CA GLY A 46 -3.36 -7.09 10.20
C GLY A 46 -3.42 -7.74 11.59
N ARG A 47 -4.32 -8.72 11.80
CA ARG A 47 -4.36 -9.54 13.03
C ARG A 47 -3.25 -10.59 13.14
N THR A 48 -2.45 -10.78 12.09
CA THR A 48 -1.20 -11.57 12.17
C THR A 48 0.02 -10.74 12.52
N GLN A 49 -0.09 -9.40 12.64
CA GLN A 49 0.87 -8.60 13.41
C GLN A 49 0.51 -8.79 14.89
N ASP A 50 1.02 -9.87 15.47
CA ASP A 50 0.95 -10.08 16.90
C ASP A 50 1.81 -9.00 17.57
N ASP A 51 1.12 -8.15 18.31
CA ASP A 51 1.56 -6.96 19.07
C ASP A 51 2.44 -7.34 20.28
N SER A 52 3.12 -8.49 20.22
CA SER A 52 4.04 -8.93 21.26
C SER A 52 5.39 -8.23 21.06
N LEU A 53 5.62 -7.19 21.85
CA LEU A 53 6.94 -6.60 22.06
C LEU A 53 7.93 -7.71 22.43
N MET A 54 9.17 -7.59 21.95
CA MET A 54 10.23 -8.53 22.29
C MET A 54 10.56 -8.41 23.78
N ARG A 55 10.31 -9.45 24.58
CA ARG A 55 10.69 -9.44 25.99
C ARG A 55 12.20 -9.58 26.12
N VAL A 56 12.84 -8.58 26.73
CA VAL A 56 14.28 -8.51 26.96
C VAL A 56 14.54 -8.39 28.45
N GLY A 57 15.28 -9.35 29.01
CA GLY A 57 15.71 -9.27 30.41
C GLY A 57 17.01 -8.47 30.51
N TYR A 58 17.19 -7.73 31.60
CA TYR A 58 18.50 -7.16 31.92
C TYR A 58 18.90 -7.42 33.38
N ALA A 59 20.18 -7.71 33.59
CA ALA A 59 20.80 -7.76 34.91
C ALA A 59 21.72 -6.56 35.08
N ALA A 60 21.44 -5.73 36.09
CA ALA A 60 22.23 -4.56 36.42
C ALA A 60 22.57 -4.54 37.92
N PRO A 61 23.74 -4.02 38.29
CA PRO A 61 24.12 -3.77 39.69
C PRO A 61 23.23 -2.71 40.32
N ASP A 62 23.03 -2.79 41.65
CA ASP A 62 22.27 -1.79 42.41
C ASP A 62 23.08 -0.49 42.56
N ASN A 63 22.96 0.39 41.57
CA ASN A 63 23.58 1.71 41.55
C ASN A 63 22.59 2.75 41.01
N ALA A 64 22.41 3.85 41.76
CA ALA A 64 21.49 4.92 41.41
C ALA A 64 21.76 5.55 40.02
N LEU A 65 23.02 5.63 39.60
CA LEU A 65 23.38 6.15 38.27
C LEU A 65 22.99 5.16 37.16
N THR A 66 23.16 3.87 37.41
CA THR A 66 22.76 2.80 36.48
C THR A 66 21.23 2.76 36.35
N ASP A 67 20.48 2.87 37.45
CA ASP A 67 19.01 2.92 37.43
C ASP A 67 18.47 4.13 36.65
N MET A 68 19.12 5.29 36.81
CA MET A 68 18.78 6.48 36.03
C MET A 68 19.06 6.28 34.53
N ALA A 69 20.19 5.67 34.16
CA ALA A 69 20.53 5.40 32.77
C ALA A 69 19.56 4.39 32.14
N VAL A 70 19.22 3.32 32.86
CA VAL A 70 18.29 2.29 32.38
C VAL A 70 16.87 2.84 32.23
N SER A 71 16.38 3.62 33.20
CA SER A 71 15.06 4.24 33.06
C SER A 71 14.97 5.20 31.87
N TYR A 72 16.05 5.92 31.55
CA TYR A 72 16.11 6.73 30.34
C TYR A 72 16.01 5.87 29.07
N VAL A 73 16.75 4.75 29.00
CA VAL A 73 16.70 3.82 27.86
C VAL A 73 15.34 3.17 27.70
N GLN A 74 14.71 2.76 28.80
CA GLN A 74 13.35 2.19 28.79
C GLN A 74 12.30 3.18 28.29
N GLU A 75 12.52 4.48 28.50
CA GLU A 75 11.59 5.53 28.06
C GLU A 75 11.78 5.97 26.60
N MET A 76 12.86 5.54 25.93
CA MET A 76 13.13 5.86 24.53
C MET A 76 12.07 5.28 23.59
N GLU A 77 11.64 6.08 22.61
CA GLU A 77 10.62 5.67 21.64
C GLU A 77 11.07 4.46 20.80
N SER A 78 12.35 4.42 20.43
CA SER A 78 12.98 3.32 19.68
C SER A 78 12.98 1.99 20.44
N VAL A 79 13.13 2.04 21.76
CA VAL A 79 13.11 0.86 22.63
C VAL A 79 11.68 0.38 22.84
N LYS A 80 10.75 1.28 23.20
CA LYS A 80 9.33 0.95 23.41
C LYS A 80 8.64 0.40 22.16
N ALA A 81 9.10 0.80 20.97
CA ALA A 81 8.58 0.30 19.71
C ALA A 81 8.94 -1.17 19.42
N LEU A 82 10.05 -1.66 19.99
CA LEU A 82 10.59 -2.99 19.66
C LEU A 82 10.53 -3.97 20.84
N CYS A 83 10.80 -3.49 22.05
CA CYS A 83 11.13 -4.30 23.22
C CYS A 83 10.32 -3.91 24.46
N ASP A 84 10.05 -4.91 25.29
CA ASP A 84 9.64 -4.74 26.68
C ASP A 84 10.79 -5.21 27.57
N ILE A 85 11.39 -4.27 28.32
CA ILE A 85 12.63 -4.50 29.07
C ILE A 85 12.31 -4.71 30.56
N GLU A 86 12.65 -5.88 31.09
CA GLU A 86 12.42 -6.23 32.50
C GLU A 86 13.72 -6.53 33.27
N ARG A 87 13.80 -6.07 34.52
CA ARG A 87 14.95 -6.36 35.40
C ARG A 87 14.82 -7.77 35.93
N VAL A 88 15.86 -8.58 35.74
CA VAL A 88 15.95 -9.96 36.24
C VAL A 88 17.29 -10.20 36.90
N THR A 89 17.36 -11.21 37.76
CA THR A 89 18.66 -11.68 38.27
C THR A 89 19.42 -12.46 37.19
N GLU A 90 20.74 -12.57 37.26
CA GLU A 90 21.51 -13.31 36.25
C GLU A 90 21.05 -14.77 36.11
N GLU A 91 20.87 -15.46 37.24
CA GLU A 91 20.41 -16.86 37.28
C GLU A 91 19.01 -17.01 36.66
N GLU A 92 18.11 -16.07 36.95
CA GLU A 92 16.75 -16.07 36.40
C GLU A 92 16.73 -15.71 34.92
N GLY A 93 17.55 -14.74 34.49
CA GLY A 93 17.67 -14.31 33.10
C GLY A 93 18.14 -15.44 32.19
N PHE A 94 19.16 -16.20 32.59
CA PHE A 94 19.59 -17.38 31.84
C PHE A 94 18.53 -18.47 31.78
N ARG A 95 17.80 -18.71 32.88
CA ARG A 95 16.69 -19.68 32.90
C ARG A 95 15.57 -19.26 31.94
N LEU A 96 15.12 -18.01 31.99
CA LEU A 96 14.05 -17.50 31.14
C LEU A 96 14.44 -17.44 29.65
N LEU A 97 15.72 -17.20 29.36
CA LEU A 97 16.27 -17.24 28.00
C LEU A 97 16.28 -18.66 27.43
N GLN A 98 16.61 -19.68 28.25
CA GLN A 98 16.57 -21.10 27.88
C GLN A 98 15.14 -21.61 27.71
N GLU A 99 14.21 -21.16 28.55
CA GLU A 99 12.78 -21.49 28.45
C GLU A 99 12.08 -20.80 27.24
N GLY A 100 12.79 -19.90 26.53
CA GLY A 100 12.25 -19.15 25.39
C GLY A 100 11.30 -18.01 25.77
N ALA A 101 11.17 -17.70 27.07
CA ALA A 101 10.32 -16.63 27.59
C ALA A 101 10.92 -15.23 27.38
N LEU A 102 12.26 -15.16 27.34
CA LEU A 102 13.03 -13.99 26.92
C LEU A 102 13.60 -14.23 25.52
N ALA A 103 13.58 -13.20 24.68
CA ALA A 103 14.18 -13.26 23.36
C ALA A 103 15.66 -12.81 23.39
N ALA A 104 16.00 -11.91 24.31
CA ALA A 104 17.37 -11.53 24.62
C ALA A 104 17.55 -11.29 26.12
N PHE A 105 18.78 -11.44 26.60
CA PHE A 105 19.17 -11.16 27.98
C PHE A 105 20.47 -10.33 27.99
N VAL A 106 20.44 -9.15 28.61
CA VAL A 106 21.53 -8.18 28.63
C VAL A 106 22.17 -8.15 30.02
N VAL A 107 23.48 -8.42 30.11
CA VAL A 107 24.23 -8.37 31.37
C VAL A 107 25.12 -7.14 31.38
N LEU A 108 24.88 -6.24 32.35
CA LEU A 108 25.66 -5.02 32.52
C LEU A 108 26.84 -5.26 33.49
N PRO A 109 28.04 -4.76 33.18
CA PRO A 109 29.17 -4.76 34.12
C PRO A 109 28.88 -3.99 35.41
N ASN A 110 29.59 -4.35 36.49
CA ASN A 110 29.38 -3.84 37.85
C ASN A 110 29.41 -2.32 37.99
N ASP A 111 30.26 -1.65 37.22
CA ASP A 111 30.51 -0.21 37.33
C ASP A 111 30.56 0.44 35.93
N ILE A 112 29.65 0.05 35.02
CA ILE A 112 29.66 0.42 33.58
C ILE A 112 29.96 1.91 33.32
N VAL A 113 29.30 2.82 34.05
CA VAL A 113 29.48 4.27 33.90
C VAL A 113 30.91 4.69 34.28
N LYS A 114 31.44 4.14 35.37
CA LYS A 114 32.79 4.42 35.84
C LYS A 114 33.85 3.79 34.96
N GLU A 115 33.59 2.61 34.41
CA GLU A 115 34.48 1.93 33.47
C GLU A 115 34.60 2.69 32.15
N ILE A 116 33.50 3.27 31.67
CA ILE A 116 33.49 4.20 30.53
C ILE A 116 34.30 5.47 30.86
N ILE A 117 34.07 6.07 32.03
CA ILE A 117 34.80 7.28 32.47
C ILE A 117 36.30 7.00 32.67
N SER A 118 36.66 5.82 33.17
CA SER A 118 38.05 5.43 33.43
C SER A 118 38.76 4.83 32.23
N GLY A 119 38.04 4.54 31.14
CA GLY A 119 38.57 3.92 29.92
C GLY A 119 38.89 2.44 30.04
N GLN A 120 38.35 1.74 31.04
CA GLN A 120 38.46 0.27 31.14
C GLN A 120 37.57 -0.44 30.13
N ASN A 121 36.42 0.16 29.77
CA ASN A 121 35.56 -0.23 28.66
C ASN A 121 35.19 -1.74 28.62
N THR A 122 34.82 -2.35 29.75
CA THR A 122 34.31 -3.73 29.72
C THR A 122 33.04 -3.79 28.87
N PRO A 123 32.96 -4.70 27.88
CA PRO A 123 31.82 -4.76 26.98
C PRO A 123 30.55 -5.23 27.70
N VAL A 124 29.40 -4.79 27.20
CA VAL A 124 28.10 -5.35 27.61
C VAL A 124 27.87 -6.66 26.86
N THR A 125 27.50 -7.72 27.59
CA THR A 125 27.22 -9.02 26.98
C THR A 125 25.72 -9.17 26.73
N VAL A 126 25.36 -9.43 25.47
CA VAL A 126 23.99 -9.66 25.02
C VAL A 126 23.83 -11.13 24.63
N TYR A 127 23.01 -11.85 25.39
CA TYR A 127 22.68 -13.24 25.14
C TYR A 127 21.40 -13.35 24.33
N LEU A 128 21.44 -14.05 23.18
CA LEU A 128 20.29 -14.26 22.30
C LEU A 128 19.78 -15.71 22.41
N SER A 129 18.45 -15.88 22.41
CA SER A 129 17.83 -17.21 22.45
C SER A 129 17.85 -17.91 21.08
N ALA A 130 18.36 -19.14 21.01
CA ALA A 130 18.41 -19.94 19.78
C ALA A 130 17.03 -20.42 19.28
N GLY A 131 16.05 -20.59 20.19
CA GLY A 131 14.76 -21.23 19.87
C GLY A 131 13.76 -20.35 19.10
N ASN A 132 13.94 -19.03 19.10
CA ASN A 132 12.99 -18.10 18.49
C ASN A 132 13.26 -17.82 17.00
N ALA A 133 14.33 -18.37 16.44
CA ALA A 133 14.61 -18.33 15.00
C ALA A 133 13.82 -19.38 14.19
N SER A 134 13.37 -20.48 14.83
CA SER A 134 12.78 -21.62 14.11
C SER A 134 11.27 -21.82 14.33
N GLY A 135 10.66 -21.19 15.35
CA GLY A 135 9.25 -21.44 15.71
C GLY A 135 8.22 -20.49 15.10
N ASN A 136 8.58 -19.22 14.88
CA ASN A 136 7.62 -18.14 14.55
C ASN A 136 7.96 -17.41 13.25
N GLY A 137 8.14 -18.16 12.15
CA GLY A 137 8.25 -17.60 10.79
C GLY A 137 9.35 -16.53 10.59
N THR A 138 9.37 -15.95 9.38
CA THR A 138 10.34 -14.93 8.94
C THR A 138 10.37 -13.68 9.84
N TYR A 139 9.32 -13.42 10.61
CA TYR A 139 9.12 -12.21 11.42
C TYR A 139 9.89 -12.23 12.76
N GLY A 140 10.04 -13.38 13.42
CA GLY A 140 10.83 -13.49 14.65
C GLY A 140 12.31 -13.19 14.42
N SER A 141 12.83 -13.59 13.25
CA SER A 141 14.19 -13.28 12.83
C SER A 141 14.42 -11.79 12.56
N LEU A 142 13.42 -11.05 12.05
CA LEU A 142 13.58 -9.62 11.74
C LEU A 142 13.67 -8.76 13.01
N LYS A 143 12.83 -9.02 14.02
CA LYS A 143 12.88 -8.27 15.30
C LYS A 143 14.22 -8.42 16.02
N GLY A 144 14.81 -9.63 16.04
CA GLY A 144 16.13 -9.86 16.62
C GLY A 144 17.25 -9.14 15.87
N LEU A 145 17.18 -9.11 14.53
CA LEU A 145 18.11 -8.35 13.69
C LEU A 145 17.97 -6.84 13.89
N LEU A 146 16.74 -6.32 13.98
CA LEU A 146 16.47 -4.91 14.29
C LEU A 146 16.96 -4.50 15.69
N PHE A 147 16.87 -5.41 16.67
CA PHE A 147 17.40 -5.17 18.01
C PHE A 147 18.93 -5.06 18.00
N GLN A 148 19.60 -5.94 17.25
CA GLN A 148 21.04 -5.88 17.05
C GLN A 148 21.45 -4.56 16.38
N GLU A 149 20.75 -4.14 15.33
CA GLU A 149 21.00 -2.88 14.61
C GLU A 149 20.83 -1.64 15.53
N LEU A 150 19.79 -1.66 16.39
CA LEU A 150 19.56 -0.63 17.40
C LEU A 150 20.72 -0.56 18.41
N ALA A 151 21.16 -1.72 18.91
CA ALA A 151 22.26 -1.82 19.86
C ALA A 151 23.61 -1.36 19.25
N GLU A 152 23.91 -1.79 18.03
CA GLU A 152 25.11 -1.37 17.28
C GLU A 152 25.12 0.14 17.02
N SER A 153 23.97 0.73 16.70
CA SER A 153 23.83 2.18 16.52
C SER A 153 24.11 2.96 17.80
N ALA A 154 23.66 2.44 18.96
CA ALA A 154 23.95 3.03 20.26
C ALA A 154 25.44 2.98 20.61
N VAL A 155 26.10 1.84 20.35
CA VAL A 155 27.55 1.69 20.56
C VAL A 155 28.35 2.61 19.66
N GLY A 156 28.00 2.71 18.38
CA GLY A 156 28.72 3.56 17.42
C GLY A 156 28.73 5.05 17.80
N MET A 157 27.65 5.54 18.43
CA MET A 157 27.62 6.89 19.00
C MET A 157 28.61 7.06 20.18
N LEU A 158 28.67 6.08 21.08
CA LEU A 158 29.61 6.11 22.21
C LEU A 158 31.07 5.97 21.74
N GLU A 159 31.32 5.11 20.76
CA GLU A 159 32.61 4.94 20.11
C GLU A 159 33.11 6.26 19.51
N THR A 160 32.23 7.00 18.81
CA THR A 160 32.55 8.31 18.26
C THR A 160 33.02 9.28 19.35
N ALA A 161 32.25 9.40 20.43
CA ALA A 161 32.59 10.29 21.55
C ALA A 161 33.91 9.91 22.24
N GLN A 162 34.15 8.61 22.43
CA GLN A 162 35.39 8.12 23.05
C GLN A 162 36.62 8.29 22.16
N ALA A 163 36.46 8.08 20.84
CA ALA A 163 37.53 8.32 19.89
C ALA A 163 38.00 9.79 19.92
N GLU A 164 37.07 10.74 20.07
CA GLU A 164 37.40 12.17 20.25
C GLU A 164 38.17 12.42 21.55
N ILE A 165 37.76 11.81 22.66
CA ILE A 165 38.46 11.94 23.95
C ILE A 165 39.88 11.36 23.86
N TYR A 166 40.04 10.17 23.29
CA TYR A 166 41.35 9.53 23.17
C TYR A 166 42.27 10.23 22.17
N ALA A 167 41.70 10.84 21.12
CA ALA A 167 42.48 11.60 20.14
C ALA A 167 43.15 12.84 20.75
N VAL A 168 42.60 13.44 21.82
CA VAL A 168 43.16 14.63 22.49
C VAL A 168 44.62 14.41 22.91
N GLN A 169 44.98 13.23 23.41
CA GLN A 169 46.36 12.92 23.81
C GLN A 169 47.34 13.01 22.63
N TYR A 170 46.94 12.48 21.47
CA TYR A 170 47.78 12.48 20.27
C TYR A 170 47.87 13.86 19.63
N VAL A 171 46.77 14.60 19.69
CA VAL A 171 46.65 15.94 19.15
C VAL A 171 47.49 16.95 19.94
N LEU A 172 47.47 16.88 21.27
CA LEU A 172 48.18 17.82 22.14
C LEU A 172 49.65 17.44 22.38
N GLY A 173 50.03 16.18 22.18
CA GLY A 173 51.40 15.70 22.36
C GLY A 173 51.97 16.08 23.73
N ASP A 174 53.12 16.77 23.74
CA ASP A 174 53.80 17.18 24.98
C ASP A 174 53.00 18.17 25.85
N VAL A 175 52.05 18.92 25.26
CA VAL A 175 51.21 19.88 25.99
C VAL A 175 50.22 19.16 26.91
N PHE A 176 49.80 17.95 26.52
CA PHE A 176 48.87 17.11 27.28
C PHE A 176 49.33 16.87 28.72
N TYR A 177 50.64 16.65 28.91
CA TYR A 177 51.22 16.37 30.24
C TYR A 177 51.62 17.63 31.01
N LYS A 178 51.62 18.80 30.35
CA LYS A 178 52.05 20.07 30.94
C LYS A 178 50.90 20.93 31.43
N ASP A 179 49.73 20.83 30.79
CA ASP A 179 48.56 21.63 31.13
C ASP A 179 47.31 20.76 31.35
N GLY A 180 47.17 20.26 32.58
CA GLY A 180 46.01 19.46 32.96
C GLY A 180 44.68 20.22 32.95
N ASN A 181 44.70 21.56 33.09
CA ASN A 181 43.49 22.37 33.05
C ASN A 181 42.95 22.50 31.61
N LEU A 182 43.85 22.64 30.64
CA LEU A 182 43.49 22.61 29.22
C LEU A 182 42.86 21.27 28.83
N VAL A 183 43.46 20.15 29.25
CA VAL A 183 42.93 18.80 28.98
C VAL A 183 41.52 18.63 29.56
N GLN A 184 41.30 19.05 30.82
CA GLN A 184 39.96 18.98 31.43
C GLN A 184 38.95 19.86 30.70
N THR A 185 39.35 21.06 30.28
CA THR A 185 38.48 21.97 29.51
C THR A 185 38.05 21.33 28.19
N LEU A 186 38.97 20.68 27.49
CA LEU A 186 38.68 19.96 26.24
C LEU A 186 37.75 18.78 26.48
N TYR A 187 38.03 17.95 27.50
CA TYR A 187 37.16 16.82 27.84
C TYR A 187 35.74 17.26 28.22
N ASP A 188 35.60 18.32 29.00
CA ASP A 188 34.30 18.87 29.37
C ASP A 188 33.53 19.39 28.15
N GLY A 189 34.23 20.04 27.21
CA GLY A 189 33.64 20.50 25.94
C GLY A 189 33.14 19.34 25.08
N ILE A 190 34.00 18.35 24.85
CA ILE A 190 33.70 17.14 24.05
C ILE A 190 32.53 16.37 24.67
N ASN A 191 32.58 16.09 25.97
CA ASN A 191 31.52 15.38 26.67
C ASN A 191 30.20 16.13 26.62
N ARG A 192 30.21 17.45 26.82
CA ARG A 192 28.99 18.27 26.79
C ARG A 192 28.32 18.26 25.42
N PHE A 193 29.11 18.37 24.35
CA PHE A 193 28.57 18.32 22.99
C PHE A 193 27.97 16.94 22.69
N ASN A 194 28.75 15.87 22.87
CA ASN A 194 28.33 14.51 22.56
C ASN A 194 27.08 14.09 23.35
N LEU A 195 27.06 14.34 24.67
CA LEU A 195 25.88 14.06 25.51
C LEU A 195 24.67 14.91 25.11
N GLY A 196 24.88 16.18 24.79
CA GLY A 196 23.80 17.07 24.37
C GLY A 196 23.16 16.64 23.05
N ALA A 197 23.99 16.28 22.07
CA ALA A 197 23.55 15.79 20.76
C ALA A 197 22.84 14.43 20.89
N ALA A 198 23.42 13.47 21.62
CA ALA A 198 22.81 12.16 21.85
C ALA A 198 21.48 12.27 22.62
N ALA A 199 21.40 13.07 23.69
CA ALA A 199 20.17 13.24 24.47
C ALA A 199 19.08 14.01 23.70
N GLY A 200 19.46 14.87 22.76
CA GLY A 200 18.56 15.67 21.93
C GLY A 200 18.12 15.00 20.63
N ARG A 201 18.60 13.80 20.32
CA ARG A 201 18.49 13.19 18.98
C ARG A 201 17.07 12.98 18.47
N GLU A 202 16.11 12.64 19.34
CA GLU A 202 14.70 12.50 18.95
C GLU A 202 14.12 13.81 18.37
N LYS A 203 14.61 14.96 18.85
CA LYS A 203 14.15 16.28 18.37
C LYS A 203 14.64 16.60 16.97
N LEU A 204 15.63 15.87 16.43
CA LEU A 204 16.13 16.05 15.06
C LEU A 204 15.05 15.77 14.02
N PHE A 205 14.21 14.77 14.31
CA PHE A 205 13.27 14.21 13.36
C PHE A 205 11.91 14.89 13.46
N ARG A 206 11.41 15.35 12.31
CA ARG A 206 10.05 15.85 12.14
C ARG A 206 9.27 14.89 11.25
N THR A 207 8.37 14.13 11.87
CA THR A 207 7.54 13.17 11.16
C THR A 207 6.41 13.85 10.39
N LYS A 208 6.27 13.49 9.13
CA LYS A 208 5.22 13.87 8.20
C LYS A 208 4.54 12.60 7.71
N MET A 209 3.32 12.39 8.18
CA MET A 209 2.48 11.28 7.69
C MET A 209 2.13 11.54 6.23
N ILE A 210 2.47 10.60 5.37
CA ILE A 210 2.05 10.61 3.97
C ILE A 210 0.98 9.55 3.80
N SER A 211 -0.12 9.96 3.18
CA SER A 211 -1.23 9.05 2.92
C SER A 211 -1.47 8.98 1.43
N ALA A 212 -1.58 7.76 0.92
CA ALA A 212 -1.84 7.48 -0.49
C ALA A 212 -3.17 8.08 -1.00
N THR A 213 -4.03 8.55 -0.09
CA THR A 213 -5.38 9.06 -0.33
C THR A 213 -5.49 10.58 -0.45
N GLU A 214 -4.36 11.32 -0.57
CA GLU A 214 -4.35 12.77 -0.80
C GLU A 214 -5.25 13.53 0.21
N ASN A 215 -4.95 13.41 1.50
CA ASN A 215 -5.62 13.99 2.69
C ASN A 215 -6.97 13.38 3.14
N ASP A 216 -7.55 12.42 2.42
CA ASP A 216 -8.82 11.82 2.80
C ASP A 216 -8.62 10.57 3.70
N THR A 217 -9.45 10.36 4.73
CA THR A 217 -9.43 9.09 5.48
C THR A 217 -9.67 7.91 4.54
N TYR A 218 -8.99 6.79 4.75
CA TYR A 218 -9.14 5.55 3.94
C TYR A 218 -10.61 5.18 3.67
N VAL A 219 -11.46 5.32 4.69
CA VAL A 219 -12.90 5.05 4.59
C VAL A 219 -13.60 5.97 3.59
N ILE A 220 -13.28 7.27 3.59
CA ILE A 220 -13.84 8.26 2.67
C ILE A 220 -13.30 8.04 1.25
N TYR A 221 -12.01 7.76 1.13
CA TYR A 221 -11.35 7.53 -0.15
C TYR A 221 -11.92 6.29 -0.86
N TYR A 222 -11.92 5.13 -0.20
CA TYR A 222 -12.44 3.90 -0.78
C TYR A 222 -13.98 3.89 -0.85
N GLY A 223 -14.67 4.57 0.08
CA GLY A 223 -16.12 4.78 0.01
C GLY A 223 -16.53 5.57 -1.22
N SER A 224 -15.86 6.69 -1.51
CA SER A 224 -16.12 7.50 -2.71
C SER A 224 -15.73 6.78 -4.00
N ALA A 225 -14.63 6.03 -4.00
CA ALA A 225 -14.20 5.19 -5.11
C ALA A 225 -15.22 4.07 -5.43
N LEU A 226 -15.74 3.40 -4.40
CA LEU A 226 -16.76 2.36 -4.53
C LEU A 226 -18.06 2.92 -5.13
N LEU A 227 -18.49 4.11 -4.68
CA LEU A 227 -19.65 4.80 -5.23
C LEU A 227 -19.45 5.21 -6.70
N ALA A 228 -18.26 5.66 -7.07
CA ALA A 228 -17.93 5.99 -8.46
C ALA A 228 -17.99 4.75 -9.37
N VAL A 229 -17.37 3.64 -8.95
CA VAL A 229 -17.42 2.37 -9.70
C VAL A 229 -18.85 1.83 -9.77
N TYR A 230 -19.62 1.92 -8.68
CA TYR A 230 -21.03 1.57 -8.65
C TYR A 230 -21.83 2.31 -9.72
N VAL A 231 -21.68 3.64 -9.79
CA VAL A 231 -22.38 4.46 -10.79
C VAL A 231 -21.98 4.05 -12.20
N LEU A 232 -20.69 3.81 -12.49
CA LEU A 232 -20.24 3.36 -13.82
C LEU A 232 -20.82 1.98 -14.20
N LEU A 233 -20.99 1.08 -13.23
CA LEU A 233 -21.59 -0.24 -13.44
C LEU A 233 -23.13 -0.23 -13.44
N ALA A 234 -23.78 0.77 -12.85
CA ALA A 234 -25.23 0.86 -12.75
C ALA A 234 -25.92 0.77 -14.13
N GLY A 235 -25.24 1.23 -15.17
CA GLY A 235 -25.68 1.16 -16.57
C GLY A 235 -26.06 -0.23 -17.07
N ILE A 236 -25.49 -1.28 -16.48
CA ILE A 236 -25.79 -2.69 -16.79
C ILE A 236 -27.30 -2.96 -16.74
N PHE A 237 -28.03 -2.26 -15.86
CA PHE A 237 -29.46 -2.50 -15.63
C PHE A 237 -30.38 -1.68 -16.54
N PHE A 238 -29.86 -0.62 -17.16
CA PHE A 238 -30.64 0.29 -17.99
C PHE A 238 -30.82 -0.17 -19.45
N GLY A 239 -30.31 -1.35 -19.82
CA GLY A 239 -30.37 -1.84 -21.21
C GLY A 239 -31.79 -2.06 -21.74
N GLU A 240 -32.78 -2.32 -20.89
CA GLU A 240 -34.20 -2.41 -21.32
C GLU A 240 -34.84 -1.05 -21.58
N PHE A 241 -34.29 0.01 -20.97
CA PHE A 241 -34.76 1.37 -21.12
C PHE A 241 -34.08 2.08 -22.31
N PHE A 242 -32.74 2.07 -22.37
CA PHE A 242 -32.00 2.82 -23.40
C PHE A 242 -31.84 2.08 -24.74
N CYS A 243 -31.83 0.74 -24.80
CA CYS A 243 -31.78 0.05 -26.09
C CYS A 243 -33.12 0.20 -26.81
N HIS A 244 -33.11 1.03 -27.85
CA HIS A 244 -34.15 1.11 -28.85
C HIS A 244 -33.63 0.44 -30.12
N GLY A 245 -34.46 -0.42 -30.72
CA GLY A 245 -34.13 -0.94 -32.06
C GLY A 245 -34.16 0.20 -33.07
N GLU A 246 -33.27 0.17 -34.06
CA GLU A 246 -33.19 1.18 -35.13
C GLU A 246 -34.53 1.37 -35.86
N ALA A 247 -35.24 0.27 -36.09
CA ALA A 247 -36.59 0.28 -36.66
C ALA A 247 -37.63 1.00 -35.78
N TRP A 248 -37.47 0.96 -34.46
CA TRP A 248 -38.39 1.55 -33.49
C TRP A 248 -38.29 3.08 -33.49
N CYS A 249 -37.08 3.64 -33.52
CA CYS A 249 -36.85 5.09 -33.63
C CYS A 249 -37.37 5.65 -34.96
N ASN A 250 -37.19 4.93 -36.07
CA ASN A 250 -37.69 5.31 -37.39
C ASN A 250 -39.22 5.27 -37.48
N ILE A 251 -39.88 4.31 -36.83
CA ILE A 251 -41.35 4.26 -36.76
C ILE A 251 -41.89 5.48 -35.99
N ILE A 252 -41.22 5.90 -34.91
CA ILE A 252 -41.62 7.07 -34.14
C ILE A 252 -41.46 8.35 -34.96
N GLU A 253 -40.34 8.53 -35.66
CA GLU A 253 -40.14 9.71 -36.49
C GLU A 253 -41.19 9.78 -37.61
N LYS A 254 -41.35 8.69 -38.37
CA LYS A 254 -42.22 8.65 -39.56
C LYS A 254 -43.72 8.63 -39.23
N ARG A 255 -44.15 8.11 -38.07
CA ARG A 255 -45.58 8.04 -37.70
C ARG A 255 -46.03 9.06 -36.67
N LEU A 256 -45.15 9.52 -35.78
CA LEU A 256 -45.49 10.47 -34.71
C LEU A 256 -44.90 11.88 -34.94
N HIS A 257 -44.16 12.08 -36.05
CA HIS A 257 -43.49 13.34 -36.42
C HIS A 257 -42.64 13.92 -35.28
N VAL A 258 -41.93 13.05 -34.56
CA VAL A 258 -41.05 13.44 -33.47
C VAL A 258 -39.60 13.42 -33.95
N SER A 259 -38.96 14.58 -33.95
CA SER A 259 -37.55 14.70 -34.36
C SER A 259 -36.64 13.85 -33.46
N HIS A 260 -35.59 13.32 -34.06
CA HIS A 260 -34.58 12.52 -33.37
C HIS A 260 -33.93 13.26 -32.19
N THR A 261 -33.69 14.57 -32.32
CA THR A 261 -33.19 15.42 -31.23
C THR A 261 -34.16 15.49 -30.05
N TRP A 262 -35.46 15.59 -30.33
CA TRP A 262 -36.49 15.59 -29.28
C TRP A 262 -36.63 14.23 -28.61
N GLN A 263 -36.41 13.13 -29.34
CA GLN A 263 -36.35 11.79 -28.75
C GLN A 263 -35.17 11.69 -27.76
N VAL A 264 -34.00 12.23 -28.10
CA VAL A 264 -32.83 12.27 -27.20
C VAL A 264 -33.15 13.02 -25.91
N VAL A 265 -33.72 14.22 -26.02
CA VAL A 265 -34.07 15.06 -24.85
C VAL A 265 -35.12 14.38 -23.98
N CYS A 266 -36.14 13.76 -24.58
CA CYS A 266 -37.19 13.07 -23.84
C CYS A 266 -36.66 11.84 -23.09
N SER A 267 -35.80 11.03 -23.71
CA SER A 267 -35.19 9.86 -23.06
C SER A 267 -34.16 10.27 -21.99
N PHE A 268 -33.46 11.40 -22.16
CA PHE A 268 -32.63 11.98 -21.09
C PHE A 268 -33.50 12.37 -19.88
N LEU A 269 -34.53 13.20 -20.08
CA LEU A 269 -35.42 13.65 -19.02
C LEU A 269 -36.13 12.49 -18.29
N ALA A 270 -36.61 11.49 -19.02
CA ALA A 270 -37.26 10.32 -18.44
C ALA A 270 -36.26 9.38 -17.75
N GLY A 271 -35.00 9.33 -18.21
CA GLY A 271 -33.93 8.53 -17.60
C GLY A 271 -33.40 9.09 -16.28
N LEU A 272 -33.62 10.38 -15.99
CA LEU A 272 -33.19 11.01 -14.73
C LEU A 272 -33.81 10.34 -13.51
N LEU A 273 -35.11 10.02 -13.56
CA LEU A 273 -35.83 9.43 -12.42
C LEU A 273 -35.26 8.05 -12.02
N PRO A 274 -35.13 7.06 -12.91
CA PRO A 274 -34.56 5.77 -12.52
C PRO A 274 -33.07 5.88 -12.17
N MET A 275 -32.33 6.84 -12.73
CA MET A 275 -30.93 7.08 -12.38
C MET A 275 -30.78 7.65 -10.97
N THR A 276 -31.57 8.66 -10.58
CA THR A 276 -31.51 9.26 -9.24
C THR A 276 -31.90 8.24 -8.17
N VAL A 277 -32.94 7.44 -8.40
CA VAL A 277 -33.32 6.36 -7.47
C VAL A 277 -32.20 5.32 -7.33
N THR A 278 -31.51 4.99 -8.42
CA THR A 278 -30.37 4.07 -8.39
C THR A 278 -29.19 4.68 -7.62
N LEU A 279 -28.89 5.96 -7.84
CA LEU A 279 -27.81 6.69 -7.18
C LEU A 279 -28.00 6.81 -5.66
N LEU A 280 -29.24 6.95 -5.20
CA LEU A 280 -29.56 7.05 -3.76
C LEU A 280 -29.51 5.72 -3.02
N LEU A 281 -29.52 4.59 -3.75
CA LEU A 281 -29.61 3.25 -3.14
C LEU A 281 -28.43 2.91 -2.21
N PRO A 282 -27.15 3.16 -2.57
CA PRO A 282 -26.02 2.94 -1.66
C PRO A 282 -26.09 3.78 -0.39
N PHE A 283 -26.66 4.99 -0.44
CA PHE A 283 -26.82 5.86 0.72
C PHE A 283 -27.82 5.32 1.75
N MET A 284 -28.70 4.38 1.37
CA MET A 284 -29.55 3.68 2.34
C MET A 284 -28.73 2.83 3.32
N ALA A 285 -27.51 2.42 2.97
CA ALA A 285 -26.62 1.70 3.88
C ALA A 285 -26.17 2.55 5.08
N LEU A 286 -26.28 3.89 5.01
CA LEU A 286 -25.98 4.81 6.11
C LEU A 286 -26.97 4.70 7.27
N VAL A 287 -28.11 4.01 7.08
CA VAL A 287 -29.05 3.69 8.15
C VAL A 287 -28.45 2.66 9.13
N LEU A 288 -27.47 1.87 8.69
CA LEU A 288 -26.80 0.87 9.52
C LEU A 288 -25.83 1.58 10.50
N PRO A 289 -25.94 1.33 11.82
CA PRO A 289 -25.07 1.93 12.85
C PRO A 289 -23.55 1.84 12.56
N PRO A 290 -22.98 0.68 12.15
CA PRO A 290 -21.54 0.58 11.91
C PRO A 290 -21.05 1.44 10.73
N VAL A 291 -21.92 1.70 9.75
CA VAL A 291 -21.60 2.55 8.60
C VAL A 291 -21.70 4.03 8.98
N ARG A 292 -22.66 4.40 9.84
CA ARG A 292 -22.87 5.78 10.29
C ARG A 292 -21.74 6.29 11.19
N GLU A 293 -21.13 5.42 11.99
CA GLU A 293 -19.98 5.78 12.83
C GLU A 293 -18.73 6.11 12.01
N HIS A 294 -18.57 5.49 10.83
CA HIS A 294 -17.38 5.64 9.99
C HIS A 294 -17.61 6.55 8.76
N LEU A 295 -18.87 6.80 8.34
CA LEU A 295 -19.25 7.69 7.24
C LEU A 295 -20.24 8.76 7.74
N SER A 296 -19.79 10.00 7.86
CA SER A 296 -20.62 11.16 8.16
C SER A 296 -21.02 11.91 6.89
N VAL A 297 -22.21 11.64 6.35
CA VAL A 297 -22.70 12.38 5.17
C VAL A 297 -23.21 13.75 5.57
N THR A 298 -22.51 14.79 5.14
CA THR A 298 -23.00 16.17 5.22
C THR A 298 -24.00 16.43 4.07
N LEU A 299 -25.30 16.41 4.38
CA LEU A 299 -26.36 16.78 3.44
C LEU A 299 -26.34 18.30 3.19
N SER A 300 -25.34 18.77 2.46
CA SER A 300 -25.22 20.16 2.02
C SER A 300 -25.92 20.37 0.66
N LEU A 301 -26.40 21.60 0.41
CA LEU A 301 -26.93 22.01 -0.90
C LEU A 301 -25.95 21.72 -2.06
N ARG A 302 -24.64 21.79 -1.76
CA ARG A 302 -23.56 21.51 -2.71
C ARG A 302 -23.48 20.02 -3.06
N ALA A 303 -23.56 19.15 -2.05
CA ALA A 303 -23.60 17.70 -2.24
C ALA A 303 -24.83 17.28 -3.07
N VAL A 304 -25.99 17.88 -2.82
CA VAL A 304 -27.21 17.64 -3.63
C VAL A 304 -26.99 18.06 -5.09
N GLY A 305 -26.37 19.21 -5.34
CA GLY A 305 -26.02 19.66 -6.69
C GLY A 305 -25.08 18.70 -7.42
N LEU A 306 -24.05 18.19 -6.74
CA LEU A 306 -23.11 17.20 -7.29
C LEU A 306 -23.77 15.86 -7.59
N LEU A 307 -24.66 15.37 -6.71
CA LEU A 307 -25.41 14.13 -6.95
C LEU A 307 -26.35 14.26 -8.16
N LEU A 308 -26.99 15.42 -8.34
CA LEU A 308 -27.79 15.69 -9.54
C LEU A 308 -26.92 15.69 -10.81
N LEU A 309 -25.74 16.30 -10.74
CA LEU A 309 -24.79 16.32 -11.86
C LEU A 309 -24.25 14.91 -12.18
N ALA A 310 -23.98 14.08 -11.17
CA ALA A 310 -23.63 12.68 -11.33
C ALA A 310 -24.77 11.85 -11.96
N ALA A 311 -26.02 12.14 -11.62
CA ALA A 311 -27.18 11.53 -12.28
C ALA A 311 -27.29 11.94 -13.76
N PHE A 312 -27.06 13.23 -14.07
CA PHE A 312 -27.05 13.72 -15.46
C PHE A 312 -25.97 13.00 -16.28
N PHE A 313 -24.77 12.93 -15.70
CA PHE A 313 -23.64 12.20 -16.26
C PHE A 313 -24.00 10.75 -16.58
N GLY A 314 -24.52 10.00 -15.61
CA GLY A 314 -24.84 8.58 -15.78
C GLY A 314 -25.86 8.33 -16.89
N VAL A 315 -26.92 9.14 -16.96
CA VAL A 315 -27.93 9.01 -18.03
C VAL A 315 -27.29 9.22 -19.41
N LEU A 316 -26.50 10.28 -19.58
CA LEU A 316 -25.88 10.62 -20.87
C LEU A 316 -24.83 9.58 -21.28
N TYR A 317 -24.04 9.10 -20.32
CA TYR A 317 -23.02 8.07 -20.52
C TYR A 317 -23.64 6.75 -20.99
N PHE A 318 -24.67 6.25 -20.30
CA PHE A 318 -25.32 4.99 -20.68
C PHE A 318 -26.12 5.12 -21.96
N MET A 319 -26.78 6.25 -22.18
CA MET A 319 -27.47 6.52 -23.43
C MET A 319 -26.52 6.45 -24.63
N LEU A 320 -25.32 7.02 -24.50
CA LEU A 320 -24.28 6.98 -25.54
C LEU A 320 -23.87 5.53 -25.85
N ILE A 321 -23.52 4.77 -24.81
CA ILE A 321 -23.06 3.37 -24.97
C ILE A 321 -24.16 2.50 -25.57
N TYR A 322 -25.39 2.57 -25.07
CA TYR A 322 -26.47 1.73 -25.57
C TYR A 322 -26.88 2.05 -27.00
N LYS A 323 -26.84 3.33 -27.39
CA LYS A 323 -27.06 3.72 -28.79
C LYS A 323 -25.92 3.29 -29.70
N ALA A 324 -24.66 3.29 -29.23
CA ALA A 324 -23.50 3.02 -30.09
C ALA A 324 -23.46 1.57 -30.55
N PHE A 325 -23.94 0.64 -29.74
CA PHE A 325 -23.83 -0.79 -30.01
C PHE A 325 -25.13 -1.46 -30.46
N GLY A 326 -26.31 -0.85 -30.21
CA GLY A 326 -27.64 -1.32 -30.64
C GLY A 326 -28.10 -2.65 -29.99
N GLU A 327 -27.16 -3.53 -29.63
CA GLU A 327 -27.37 -4.81 -28.98
C GLU A 327 -27.05 -4.76 -27.48
N LYS A 328 -28.03 -5.17 -26.66
CA LYS A 328 -27.92 -5.24 -25.19
C LYS A 328 -26.66 -5.97 -24.70
N ARG A 329 -26.29 -7.09 -25.35
CA ARG A 329 -25.14 -7.92 -24.92
C ARG A 329 -23.78 -7.26 -25.15
N ARG A 330 -23.62 -6.50 -26.23
CA ARG A 330 -22.37 -5.82 -26.55
C ARG A 330 -22.17 -4.59 -25.67
N ALA A 331 -23.24 -3.81 -25.47
CA ALA A 331 -23.24 -2.68 -24.56
C ALA A 331 -22.90 -3.10 -23.11
N LEU A 332 -23.43 -4.23 -22.65
CA LEU A 332 -23.13 -4.77 -21.32
C LEU A 332 -21.64 -5.02 -21.09
N LEU A 333 -20.98 -5.69 -22.04
CA LEU A 333 -19.55 -5.99 -21.96
C LEU A 333 -18.73 -4.70 -21.95
N LEU A 334 -19.11 -3.70 -22.76
CA LEU A 334 -18.40 -2.43 -22.79
C LEU A 334 -18.56 -1.65 -21.48
N ILE A 335 -19.77 -1.60 -20.89
CA ILE A 335 -19.99 -0.94 -19.60
C ILE A 335 -19.09 -1.56 -18.52
N GLY A 336 -19.01 -2.89 -18.46
CA GLY A 336 -18.14 -3.58 -17.51
C GLY A 336 -16.65 -3.29 -17.72
N VAL A 337 -16.15 -3.44 -18.95
CA VAL A 337 -14.73 -3.20 -19.27
C VAL A 337 -14.35 -1.74 -19.09
N SER A 338 -15.20 -0.81 -19.54
CA SER A 338 -14.96 0.63 -19.37
C SER A 338 -14.97 1.05 -17.91
N ALA A 339 -15.89 0.52 -17.08
CA ALA A 339 -15.90 0.78 -15.64
C ALA A 339 -14.62 0.28 -14.96
N LEU A 340 -14.11 -0.89 -15.34
CA LEU A 340 -12.88 -1.45 -14.78
C LEU A 340 -11.64 -0.65 -15.19
N VAL A 341 -11.51 -0.32 -16.49
CA VAL A 341 -10.40 0.48 -17.00
C VAL A 341 -10.41 1.89 -16.41
N GLN A 342 -11.56 2.55 -16.40
CA GLN A 342 -11.68 3.89 -15.84
C GLN A 342 -11.52 3.88 -14.32
N GLY A 343 -12.03 2.86 -13.62
CA GLY A 343 -11.84 2.71 -12.18
C GLY A 343 -10.38 2.50 -11.78
N TYR A 344 -9.61 1.74 -12.57
CA TYR A 344 -8.17 1.61 -12.35
C TYR A 344 -7.43 2.93 -12.61
N LEU A 345 -7.62 3.52 -13.80
CA LEU A 345 -6.91 4.74 -14.19
C LEU A 345 -7.28 5.97 -13.33
N ALA A 346 -8.52 6.06 -12.84
CA ALA A 346 -8.95 7.16 -11.95
C ALA A 346 -8.56 6.96 -10.48
N GLY A 347 -7.81 5.90 -10.18
CA GLY A 347 -7.36 5.58 -8.84
C GLY A 347 -8.48 5.14 -7.88
N CYS A 348 -9.55 4.51 -8.40
CA CYS A 348 -10.64 3.96 -7.58
C CYS A 348 -10.31 2.57 -7.02
N ILE A 349 -9.43 1.81 -7.70
CA ILE A 349 -9.01 0.47 -7.26
C ILE A 349 -7.66 0.57 -6.53
N VAL A 350 -6.71 1.27 -7.15
CA VAL A 350 -5.38 1.52 -6.60
C VAL A 350 -5.24 3.03 -6.39
N PRO A 351 -4.80 3.52 -5.22
CA PRO A 351 -4.62 4.94 -4.98
C PRO A 351 -3.87 5.71 -6.07
N SER A 352 -4.24 6.97 -6.33
CA SER A 352 -3.64 7.77 -7.42
C SER A 352 -2.13 7.98 -7.25
N ALA A 353 -1.67 8.10 -6.01
CA ALA A 353 -0.26 8.18 -5.64
C ALA A 353 0.58 6.96 -6.07
N LEU A 354 -0.08 5.80 -6.17
CA LEU A 354 0.55 4.51 -6.49
C LEU A 354 0.60 4.23 -8.00
N LEU A 355 -0.07 5.04 -8.82
CA LEU A 355 -0.16 4.80 -10.25
C LEU A 355 1.09 5.30 -10.99
N PRO A 356 1.51 4.62 -12.08
CA PRO A 356 2.52 5.15 -12.98
C PRO A 356 2.12 6.51 -13.55
N ASP A 357 3.07 7.41 -13.80
CA ASP A 357 2.81 8.80 -14.23
C ASP A 357 1.93 8.91 -15.48
N LEU A 358 2.08 7.97 -16.42
CA LEU A 358 1.24 7.89 -17.62
C LEU A 358 -0.22 7.55 -17.27
N ALA A 359 -0.44 6.61 -16.35
CA ALA A 359 -1.77 6.22 -15.92
C ALA A 359 -2.43 7.33 -15.10
N TYR A 360 -1.69 7.98 -14.19
CA TYR A 360 -2.15 9.14 -13.45
C TYR A 360 -2.50 10.33 -14.36
N GLY A 361 -1.61 10.62 -15.33
CA GLY A 361 -1.76 11.74 -16.26
C GLY A 361 -3.01 11.64 -17.14
N VAL A 362 -3.37 10.44 -17.59
CA VAL A 362 -4.63 10.17 -18.33
C VAL A 362 -5.81 10.05 -17.37
N GLY A 363 -5.59 9.39 -16.23
CA GLY A 363 -6.56 9.10 -15.19
C GLY A 363 -7.32 10.31 -14.67
N LYS A 364 -6.60 11.40 -14.40
CA LYS A 364 -7.17 12.65 -13.86
C LYS A 364 -8.21 13.32 -14.74
N TYR A 365 -8.22 13.03 -16.04
CA TYR A 365 -9.19 13.60 -16.98
C TYR A 365 -10.37 12.66 -17.28
N LEU A 366 -10.34 11.42 -16.78
CA LEU A 366 -11.41 10.47 -17.02
C LEU A 366 -12.65 10.82 -16.21
N PRO A 367 -13.85 10.48 -16.72
CA PRO A 367 -15.08 10.73 -15.99
C PRO A 367 -15.16 10.10 -14.61
N ALA A 368 -14.51 8.94 -14.44
CA ALA A 368 -14.44 8.24 -13.16
C ALA A 368 -13.73 9.05 -12.06
N ALA A 369 -12.71 9.85 -12.40
CA ALA A 369 -11.98 10.68 -11.45
C ALA A 369 -12.85 11.81 -10.91
N PHE A 370 -13.60 12.49 -11.78
CA PHE A 370 -14.54 13.54 -11.38
C PHE A 370 -15.73 13.00 -10.59
N LEU A 371 -16.20 11.80 -10.94
CA LEU A 371 -17.27 11.14 -10.22
C LEU A 371 -16.84 10.72 -8.80
N LYS A 372 -15.64 10.17 -8.66
CA LYS A 372 -15.02 9.90 -7.37
C LYS A 372 -14.87 11.19 -6.56
N ALA A 373 -14.28 12.25 -7.13
CA ALA A 373 -14.14 13.54 -6.46
C ALA A 373 -15.49 14.13 -6.01
N ALA A 374 -16.56 13.98 -6.81
CA ALA A 374 -17.90 14.41 -6.43
C ALA A 374 -18.43 13.66 -5.20
N PHE A 375 -18.17 12.35 -5.11
CA PHE A 375 -18.52 11.56 -3.92
C PHE A 375 -17.61 11.85 -2.74
N THR A 376 -16.33 12.12 -2.95
CA THR A 376 -15.40 12.55 -1.89
C THR A 376 -15.91 13.83 -1.24
N VAL A 377 -16.31 14.83 -2.02
CA VAL A 377 -16.90 16.09 -1.52
C VAL A 377 -18.24 15.83 -0.80
N ALA A 378 -19.06 14.90 -1.30
CA ALA A 378 -20.33 14.54 -0.66
C ALA A 378 -20.14 13.83 0.69
N LEU A 379 -19.07 13.05 0.84
CA LEU A 379 -18.77 12.28 2.06
C LEU A 379 -17.92 13.08 3.07
N SER A 380 -16.93 13.85 2.62
CA SER A 380 -16.01 14.62 3.49
C SER A 380 -16.52 16.04 3.80
N GLY A 381 -17.32 16.63 2.93
CA GLY A 381 -17.67 18.05 2.99
C GLY A 381 -16.55 19.01 2.57
N ASP A 382 -15.39 18.51 2.12
CA ASP A 382 -14.26 19.35 1.73
C ASP A 382 -14.55 20.17 0.46
N VAL A 383 -14.16 21.44 0.50
CA VAL A 383 -14.38 22.42 -0.57
C VAL A 383 -13.24 22.51 -1.55
N GLN A 384 -12.05 21.96 -1.26
CA GLN A 384 -10.89 22.07 -2.15
C GLN A 384 -11.13 21.35 -3.49
N LYS A 385 -11.72 20.15 -3.47
CA LYS A 385 -11.99 19.32 -4.67
C LYS A 385 -13.30 19.70 -5.41
N LEU A 386 -14.08 20.65 -4.88
CA LEU A 386 -15.42 21.00 -5.40
C LEU A 386 -15.39 21.62 -6.81
N SER A 387 -14.51 22.59 -7.04
CA SER A 387 -14.47 23.34 -8.31
C SER A 387 -14.10 22.42 -9.48
N GLY A 388 -13.09 21.57 -9.28
CA GLY A 388 -12.65 20.57 -10.27
C GLY A 388 -13.73 19.53 -10.59
N ALA A 389 -14.42 19.01 -9.57
CA ALA A 389 -15.49 18.02 -9.77
C ALA A 389 -16.68 18.59 -10.56
N VAL A 390 -17.14 19.80 -10.22
CA VAL A 390 -18.26 20.48 -10.91
C VAL A 390 -17.90 20.74 -12.37
N TRP A 391 -16.74 21.36 -12.63
CA TRP A 391 -16.32 21.67 -13.99
C TRP A 391 -16.11 20.42 -14.84
N GLY A 392 -15.43 19.40 -14.30
CA GLY A 392 -15.17 18.16 -15.02
C GLY A 392 -16.44 17.41 -15.39
N LEU A 393 -17.38 17.23 -14.44
CA LEU A 393 -18.66 16.58 -14.72
C LEU A 393 -19.53 17.40 -15.69
N PHE A 394 -19.54 18.73 -15.57
CA PHE A 394 -20.28 19.59 -16.50
C PHE A 394 -19.74 19.46 -17.93
N VAL A 395 -18.41 19.53 -18.11
CA VAL A 395 -17.77 19.34 -19.41
C VAL A 395 -18.11 17.97 -19.99
N TRP A 396 -17.96 16.88 -19.23
CA TRP A 396 -18.32 15.55 -19.72
C TRP A 396 -19.81 15.39 -20.05
N CYS A 397 -20.71 16.01 -19.28
CA CYS A 397 -22.14 16.03 -19.61
C CYS A 397 -22.39 16.73 -20.95
N THR A 398 -21.77 17.90 -21.18
CA THR A 398 -21.94 18.62 -22.46
C THR A 398 -21.38 17.82 -23.63
N VAL A 399 -20.20 17.21 -23.48
CA VAL A 399 -19.57 16.35 -24.50
C VAL A 399 -20.46 15.15 -24.82
N PHE A 400 -20.96 14.42 -23.82
CA PHE A 400 -21.84 13.28 -24.05
C PHE A 400 -23.19 13.67 -24.64
N PHE A 401 -23.74 14.84 -24.28
CA PHE A 401 -24.95 15.34 -24.89
C PHE A 401 -24.76 15.62 -26.39
N ILE A 402 -23.68 16.29 -26.77
CA ILE A 402 -23.32 16.57 -28.16
C ILE A 402 -23.08 15.27 -28.93
N LEU A 403 -22.32 14.32 -28.35
CA LEU A 403 -22.07 13.02 -28.97
C LEU A 403 -23.35 12.20 -29.18
N ASN A 404 -24.28 12.22 -28.22
CA ASN A 404 -25.58 11.55 -28.36
C ASN A 404 -26.40 12.13 -29.51
N ILE A 405 -26.36 13.46 -29.72
CA ILE A 405 -27.02 14.13 -30.85
C ILE A 405 -26.32 13.77 -32.16
N ALA A 406 -25.00 13.92 -32.23
CA ALA A 406 -24.19 13.64 -33.41
C ALA A 406 -24.35 12.19 -33.88
N GLN A 407 -24.33 11.23 -32.96
CA GLN A 407 -24.53 9.82 -33.27
C GLN A 407 -25.93 9.54 -33.82
N THR A 408 -26.93 10.29 -33.37
CA THR A 408 -28.30 10.14 -33.89
C THR A 408 -28.40 10.65 -35.33
N TYR A 409 -27.74 11.78 -35.66
CA TYR A 409 -27.61 12.25 -37.05
C TYR A 409 -26.80 11.29 -37.93
N PHE A 410 -25.72 10.73 -37.40
CA PHE A 410 -24.91 9.75 -38.13
C PHE A 410 -25.65 8.43 -38.40
N MET A 411 -26.50 7.99 -37.46
CA MET A 411 -27.38 6.84 -37.69
C MET A 411 -28.39 7.11 -38.80
N GLN A 412 -29.02 8.29 -38.81
CA GLN A 412 -29.95 8.70 -39.86
C GLN A 412 -29.27 8.63 -41.25
N PHE A 413 -28.03 9.14 -41.35
CA PHE A 413 -27.25 9.08 -42.58
C PHE A 413 -26.92 7.64 -43.04
N ARG A 414 -26.67 6.70 -42.12
CA ARG A 414 -26.45 5.28 -42.48
C ARG A 414 -27.71 4.59 -42.97
N LEU A 415 -28.83 4.80 -42.29
CA LEU A 415 -30.11 4.14 -42.59
C LEU A 415 -30.66 4.51 -43.97
N ASP A 416 -30.42 5.73 -44.43
CA ASP A 416 -30.79 6.17 -45.79
C ASP A 416 -29.94 5.49 -46.89
N ARG A 417 -28.81 4.85 -46.56
CA ARG A 417 -27.92 4.17 -47.53
C ARG A 417 -28.05 2.65 -47.58
N THR A 418 -28.75 2.01 -46.65
CA THR A 418 -28.83 0.53 -46.61
C THR A 418 -30.08 0.01 -47.34
N PRO A 419 -29.95 -0.66 -48.51
CA PRO A 419 -31.07 -1.39 -49.11
C PRO A 419 -31.45 -2.60 -48.24
N VAL A 420 -32.76 -2.78 -48.05
CA VAL A 420 -33.40 -3.85 -47.28
C VAL A 420 -33.27 -5.18 -48.01
N CYS A 421 -32.10 -5.81 -48.02
CA CYS A 421 -31.94 -7.22 -48.37
C CYS A 421 -30.52 -7.72 -48.01
N ALA A 422 -30.36 -8.36 -46.85
CA ALA A 422 -29.13 -9.06 -46.50
C ALA A 422 -29.43 -10.52 -46.12
N VAL A 423 -29.44 -11.33 -47.17
CA VAL A 423 -29.16 -12.76 -47.30
C VAL A 423 -28.77 -13.50 -46.00
N GLN A 424 -29.64 -14.43 -45.62
CA GLN A 424 -29.41 -15.44 -44.59
C GLN A 424 -28.46 -16.52 -45.13
N ARG A 425 -27.18 -16.46 -44.78
CA ARG A 425 -26.19 -17.50 -45.14
C ARG A 425 -26.34 -18.72 -44.24
N ARG A 426 -26.78 -19.86 -44.81
CA ARG A 426 -26.65 -21.20 -44.20
C ARG A 426 -25.17 -21.57 -44.10
N VAL A 427 -24.70 -21.88 -42.89
CA VAL A 427 -23.40 -22.51 -42.68
C VAL A 427 -23.57 -24.03 -42.71
N ARG A 428 -22.95 -24.67 -43.70
CA ARG A 428 -22.91 -26.13 -43.92
C ARG A 428 -21.59 -26.65 -43.35
N PHE A 429 -21.49 -26.80 -42.04
CA PHE A 429 -20.46 -27.60 -41.39
C PHE A 429 -20.92 -27.96 -39.98
N VAL A 430 -21.12 -29.25 -39.70
CA VAL A 430 -21.50 -29.75 -38.37
C VAL A 430 -20.25 -30.37 -37.74
N PRO A 431 -19.55 -29.68 -36.83
CA PRO A 431 -18.37 -30.23 -36.18
C PRO A 431 -18.78 -31.39 -35.26
N SER A 432 -17.86 -32.32 -35.00
CA SER A 432 -18.09 -33.40 -34.02
C SER A 432 -18.46 -32.81 -32.65
N VAL A 433 -19.33 -33.51 -31.90
CA VAL A 433 -19.81 -33.06 -30.58
C VAL A 433 -18.66 -32.71 -29.63
N TRP A 434 -17.55 -33.44 -29.75
CA TRP A 434 -16.29 -33.17 -29.05
C TRP A 434 -15.70 -31.80 -29.38
N PHE A 435 -15.57 -31.46 -30.68
CA PHE A 435 -15.02 -30.18 -31.12
C PHE A 435 -15.93 -29.00 -30.74
N VAL A 436 -17.24 -29.20 -30.75
CA VAL A 436 -18.22 -28.18 -30.31
C VAL A 436 -18.13 -27.95 -28.80
N LEU A 437 -18.01 -29.02 -27.99
CA LEU A 437 -17.85 -28.91 -26.54
C LEU A 437 -16.49 -28.30 -26.17
N LEU A 438 -15.40 -28.75 -26.79
CA LEU A 438 -14.04 -28.23 -26.57
C LEU A 438 -13.95 -26.75 -26.94
N LYS A 439 -14.44 -26.35 -28.13
CA LYS A 439 -14.48 -24.94 -28.54
C LYS A 439 -15.36 -24.11 -27.61
N ARG A 440 -16.45 -24.67 -27.07
CA ARG A 440 -17.36 -23.96 -26.15
C ARG A 440 -16.80 -23.82 -24.74
N VAL A 441 -15.98 -24.76 -24.27
CA VAL A 441 -15.25 -24.67 -23.00
C VAL A 441 -14.09 -23.71 -23.14
N LEU A 442 -13.28 -23.82 -24.20
CA LEU A 442 -12.16 -22.90 -24.48
C LEU A 442 -12.60 -21.45 -24.77
N PHE A 443 -13.76 -21.21 -25.39
CA PHE A 443 -14.25 -19.85 -25.65
C PHE A 443 -15.14 -19.26 -24.52
N ARG A 444 -15.35 -19.97 -23.41
CA ARG A 444 -16.05 -19.39 -22.24
C ARG A 444 -15.05 -18.59 -21.42
N LYS A 445 -15.09 -17.26 -21.63
CA LYS A 445 -14.24 -16.24 -20.98
C LYS A 445 -14.07 -16.42 -19.46
N GLY A 446 -15.04 -17.00 -18.75
CA GLY A 446 -14.98 -17.20 -17.30
C GLY A 446 -13.89 -18.16 -16.80
N ILE A 447 -13.57 -19.23 -17.53
CA ILE A 447 -12.52 -20.20 -17.12
C ILE A 447 -11.13 -19.61 -17.35
N PHE A 448 -10.94 -18.88 -18.45
CA PHE A 448 -9.71 -18.13 -18.69
C PHE A 448 -9.54 -16.97 -17.70
N VAL A 449 -10.62 -16.29 -17.32
CA VAL A 449 -10.57 -15.25 -16.30
C VAL A 449 -10.19 -15.82 -14.93
N SER A 450 -10.71 -16.98 -14.52
CA SER A 450 -10.31 -17.62 -13.26
C SER A 450 -8.87 -18.12 -13.28
N LEU A 451 -8.41 -18.67 -14.41
CA LEU A 451 -7.02 -19.11 -14.59
C LEU A 451 -6.03 -17.93 -14.62
N VAL A 452 -6.37 -16.83 -15.30
CA VAL A 452 -5.56 -15.61 -15.32
C VAL A 452 -5.56 -14.94 -13.95
N LEU A 453 -6.70 -14.87 -13.27
CA LEU A 453 -6.76 -14.33 -11.90
C LEU A 453 -5.91 -15.16 -10.94
N MET A 454 -5.92 -16.49 -11.06
CA MET A 454 -5.07 -17.38 -10.27
C MET A 454 -3.59 -17.16 -10.57
N ALA A 455 -3.18 -17.10 -11.84
CA ALA A 455 -1.79 -16.84 -12.22
C ALA A 455 -1.32 -15.46 -11.72
N VAL A 456 -2.17 -14.44 -11.79
CA VAL A 456 -1.88 -13.11 -11.27
C VAL A 456 -1.73 -13.14 -9.75
N VAL A 457 -2.66 -13.76 -9.01
CA VAL A 457 -2.56 -13.88 -7.54
C VAL A 457 -1.34 -14.68 -7.12
N SER A 458 -1.03 -15.81 -7.79
CA SER A 458 0.17 -16.61 -7.50
C SER A 458 1.47 -15.86 -7.78
N VAL A 459 1.56 -15.11 -8.90
CA VAL A 459 2.72 -14.25 -9.19
C VAL A 459 2.80 -13.08 -8.21
N TRP A 460 1.66 -12.54 -7.77
CA TRP A 460 1.61 -11.44 -6.81
C TRP A 460 2.07 -11.90 -5.42
N VAL A 461 1.60 -13.06 -4.94
CA VAL A 461 2.06 -13.70 -3.69
C VAL A 461 3.54 -14.08 -3.76
N ALA A 462 4.00 -14.66 -4.88
CA ALA A 462 5.42 -14.95 -5.08
C ALA A 462 6.30 -13.69 -5.11
N ARG A 463 5.80 -12.57 -5.63
CA ARG A 463 6.50 -11.28 -5.59
C ARG A 463 6.52 -10.66 -4.19
N LEU A 464 5.50 -10.90 -3.37
CA LEU A 464 5.51 -10.52 -1.96
C LEU A 464 6.57 -11.33 -1.19
N GLU A 465 6.74 -12.63 -1.50
CA GLU A 465 7.82 -13.46 -0.94
C GLU A 465 9.22 -13.07 -1.46
N ALA A 466 9.35 -12.64 -2.72
CA ALA A 466 10.64 -12.14 -3.23
C ALA A 466 11.04 -10.78 -2.62
N LYS A 467 10.07 -10.01 -2.10
CA LYS A 467 10.29 -8.78 -1.32
C LYS A 467 10.56 -9.07 0.16
N SER A 468 10.30 -10.27 0.68
CA SER A 468 10.69 -10.68 2.04
C SER A 468 12.16 -11.10 2.12
N ASP A 469 13.04 -10.33 1.49
CA ASP A 469 14.40 -10.27 2.02
C ASP A 469 14.30 -9.60 3.39
N THR A 470 15.07 -10.10 4.35
CA THR A 470 15.15 -9.61 5.73
C THR A 470 15.85 -8.24 5.79
N THR A 471 15.41 -7.30 4.96
CA THR A 471 15.97 -5.97 4.80
C THR A 471 14.85 -4.96 4.77
N VAL A 472 15.01 -3.86 5.50
CA VAL A 472 14.10 -2.72 5.55
C VAL A 472 14.57 -1.66 4.55
N PRO A 473 13.92 -1.51 3.38
CA PRO A 473 14.29 -0.48 2.42
C PRO A 473 13.88 0.90 2.91
N VAL A 474 14.80 1.86 2.88
CA VAL A 474 14.59 3.24 3.34
C VAL A 474 14.99 4.21 2.25
N ALA A 475 14.09 5.10 1.83
CA ALA A 475 14.39 6.09 0.80
C ALA A 475 15.05 7.33 1.42
N VAL A 476 16.14 7.83 0.86
CA VAL A 476 16.82 9.03 1.37
C VAL A 476 17.15 9.97 0.23
N PHE A 477 16.83 11.26 0.41
CA PHE A 477 17.34 12.33 -0.44
C PHE A 477 18.24 13.23 0.40
N ASP A 478 19.50 13.28 0.03
CA ASP A 478 20.50 14.20 0.59
C ASP A 478 20.72 15.37 -0.37
N GLU A 479 20.28 16.55 0.03
CA GLU A 479 20.43 17.75 -0.81
C GLU A 479 21.89 18.20 -0.94
N GLY A 480 22.75 17.83 0.02
CA GLY A 480 24.16 18.23 0.09
C GLY A 480 25.14 17.20 -0.48
N GLY A 481 24.71 15.96 -0.67
CA GLY A 481 25.53 14.83 -1.11
C GLY A 481 26.65 14.42 -0.13
N LEU A 482 26.64 14.95 1.11
CA LEU A 482 27.67 14.70 2.12
C LEU A 482 27.55 13.31 2.77
N TYR A 483 26.35 12.74 2.75
CA TYR A 483 26.00 11.50 3.44
C TYR A 483 25.80 10.31 2.49
N GLU A 484 25.80 10.53 1.16
CA GLU A 484 25.54 9.47 0.17
C GLU A 484 26.51 8.28 0.30
N GLU A 485 27.81 8.55 0.40
CA GLU A 485 28.82 7.50 0.53
C GLU A 485 28.65 6.72 1.84
N LEU A 486 28.44 7.43 2.96
CA LEU A 486 28.20 6.84 4.28
C LEU A 486 26.96 5.94 4.31
N LEU A 487 25.85 6.41 3.74
CA LEU A 487 24.59 5.65 3.70
C LEU A 487 24.65 4.48 2.73
N SER A 488 25.40 4.62 1.62
CA SER A 488 25.58 3.53 0.65
C SER A 488 26.52 2.43 1.14
N ALA A 489 27.47 2.78 2.02
CA ALA A 489 28.42 1.85 2.62
C ALA A 489 27.85 1.10 3.83
N HIS A 490 26.71 1.52 4.35
CA HIS A 490 26.05 0.85 5.47
C HIS A 490 25.54 -0.54 5.05
N ASP A 491 26.11 -1.58 5.65
CA ASP A 491 25.75 -2.98 5.40
C ASP A 491 25.05 -3.53 6.65
N GLY A 492 23.72 -3.51 6.63
CA GLY A 492 22.87 -3.87 7.76
C GLY A 492 21.46 -4.25 7.34
N VAL A 493 20.56 -4.40 8.30
CA VAL A 493 19.14 -4.71 8.05
C VAL A 493 18.46 -3.55 7.33
N VAL A 494 18.84 -2.32 7.69
CA VAL A 494 18.33 -1.10 7.07
C VAL A 494 19.13 -0.83 5.80
N ARG A 495 18.44 -0.83 4.65
CA ARG A 495 19.06 -0.54 3.36
C ARG A 495 18.63 0.83 2.85
N PHE A 496 19.58 1.76 2.80
CA PHE A 496 19.33 3.09 2.27
C PHE A 496 19.30 3.10 0.74
N ILE A 497 18.28 3.73 0.19
CA ILE A 497 18.05 3.89 -1.25
C ILE A 497 18.10 5.38 -1.55
N LEU A 498 19.20 5.79 -2.18
CA LEU A 498 19.42 7.17 -2.58
C LEU A 498 18.44 7.55 -3.70
N CYS A 499 17.76 8.68 -3.52
CA CYS A 499 16.80 9.27 -4.45
C CYS A 499 17.35 10.60 -4.98
N ASP A 500 16.89 11.04 -6.16
CA ASP A 500 17.36 12.29 -6.79
C ASP A 500 16.56 13.52 -6.34
N SER A 501 15.40 13.31 -5.69
CA SER A 501 14.54 14.40 -5.22
C SER A 501 13.63 14.01 -4.06
N GLU A 502 13.20 15.01 -3.27
CA GLU A 502 12.21 14.84 -2.20
C GLU A 502 10.90 14.18 -2.69
N LYS A 503 10.44 14.51 -3.90
CA LYS A 503 9.23 13.92 -4.49
C LYS A 503 9.38 12.44 -4.80
N GLU A 504 10.59 12.00 -5.13
CA GLU A 504 10.86 10.59 -5.38
C GLU A 504 10.84 9.80 -4.07
N VAL A 505 11.38 10.36 -2.99
CA VAL A 505 11.30 9.78 -1.64
C VAL A 505 9.84 9.57 -1.24
N GLU A 506 9.01 10.62 -1.35
CA GLU A 506 7.58 10.53 -1.07
C GLU A 506 6.88 9.47 -1.94
N ALA A 507 7.20 9.41 -3.24
CA ALA A 507 6.60 8.44 -4.15
C ALA A 507 7.00 6.99 -3.82
N ARG A 508 8.24 6.73 -3.42
CA ARG A 508 8.72 5.38 -3.08
C ARG A 508 8.10 4.86 -1.78
N VAL A 509 7.98 5.73 -0.77
CA VAL A 509 7.28 5.36 0.48
C VAL A 509 5.80 5.12 0.22
N LEU A 510 5.15 5.99 -0.55
CA LEU A 510 3.75 5.78 -0.92
C LEU A 510 3.55 4.46 -1.67
N ARG A 511 4.52 4.03 -2.50
CA ARG A 511 4.52 2.79 -3.30
C ARG A 511 4.84 1.51 -2.55
N ASP A 512 5.08 1.59 -1.24
CA ASP A 512 5.53 0.44 -0.45
C ASP A 512 6.81 -0.18 -1.07
N GLU A 513 7.63 0.69 -1.67
CA GLU A 513 8.99 0.37 -2.14
C GLU A 513 10.03 0.69 -1.06
N ALA A 514 9.68 1.57 -0.11
CA ALA A 514 10.45 1.89 1.08
C ALA A 514 9.50 1.98 2.29
N GLU A 515 9.92 1.51 3.46
CA GLU A 515 9.13 1.55 4.70
C GLU A 515 8.98 3.00 5.23
N CYS A 516 10.03 3.80 5.06
CA CYS A 516 10.05 5.22 5.39
C CYS A 516 11.02 5.98 4.49
N GLY A 517 10.91 7.30 4.51
CA GLY A 517 11.66 8.22 3.67
C GLY A 517 12.27 9.37 4.45
N TYR A 518 13.44 9.84 4.07
CA TYR A 518 14.13 10.94 4.74
C TYR A 518 14.54 12.03 3.75
N TYR A 519 14.33 13.27 4.16
CA TYR A 519 14.87 14.46 3.53
C TYR A 519 15.94 15.08 4.43
N LEU A 520 17.18 15.14 3.93
CA LEU A 520 18.33 15.71 4.62
C LEU A 520 18.69 17.06 3.96
N PRO A 521 18.55 18.20 4.67
CA PRO A 521 18.89 19.51 4.12
C PRO A 521 20.40 19.74 4.07
N GLN A 522 20.87 20.60 3.15
CA GLN A 522 22.30 20.93 3.03
C GLN A 522 22.92 21.53 4.31
N THR A 523 22.11 22.16 5.16
CA THR A 523 22.58 22.79 6.41
C THR A 523 22.68 21.81 7.59
N LEU A 524 22.27 20.55 7.40
CA LEU A 524 22.09 19.58 8.47
C LEU A 524 23.32 19.43 9.38
N THR A 525 24.51 19.24 8.81
CA THR A 525 25.75 19.06 9.57
C THR A 525 26.03 20.24 10.48
N ARG A 526 25.88 21.46 9.95
CA ARG A 526 26.11 22.71 10.70
C ARG A 526 25.04 22.90 11.79
N ASP A 527 23.80 22.54 11.49
CA ASP A 527 22.70 22.69 12.45
C ASP A 527 22.84 21.70 13.61
N ILE A 528 23.34 20.48 13.37
CA ILE A 528 23.65 19.50 14.42
C ILE A 528 24.83 20.01 15.26
N ALA A 529 25.93 20.42 14.63
CA ALA A 529 27.10 20.98 15.31
C ALA A 529 26.77 22.21 16.18
N ALA A 530 25.85 23.05 15.73
CA ALA A 530 25.40 24.23 16.46
C ALA A 530 24.30 23.95 17.51
N GLY A 531 23.83 22.71 17.65
CA GLY A 531 22.72 22.36 18.55
C GLY A 531 21.37 22.99 18.19
N ARG A 532 21.16 23.31 16.90
CA ARG A 532 19.94 23.98 16.38
C ARG A 532 19.13 23.10 15.43
N ALA A 533 19.42 21.82 15.33
CA ALA A 533 18.81 20.89 14.38
C ALA A 533 17.40 20.40 14.75
N ASN A 534 16.63 21.10 15.59
CA ASN A 534 15.29 20.65 15.99
C ASN A 534 14.36 20.62 14.77
N GLY A 535 13.91 19.41 14.39
CA GLY A 535 13.06 19.15 13.25
C GLY A 535 13.73 19.43 11.89
N ALA A 536 15.06 19.38 11.83
CA ALA A 536 15.81 19.62 10.60
C ALA A 536 15.63 18.48 9.58
N VAL A 537 15.48 17.24 10.04
CA VAL A 537 15.25 16.08 9.17
C VAL A 537 13.75 15.83 9.05
N THR A 538 13.23 15.80 7.82
CA THR A 538 11.82 15.46 7.59
C THR A 538 11.71 13.97 7.32
N VAL A 539 10.87 13.28 8.11
CA VAL A 539 10.61 11.84 8.01
C VAL A 539 9.26 11.61 7.36
N TYR A 540 9.25 10.89 6.26
CA TYR A 540 8.08 10.46 5.51
C TYR A 540 7.73 9.04 5.92
N GLN A 541 6.58 8.83 6.56
CA GLN A 541 6.14 7.49 6.99
C GLN A 541 4.67 7.23 6.65
N ASP A 542 4.35 5.96 6.42
CA ASP A 542 2.97 5.47 6.31
C ASP A 542 2.39 5.20 7.71
N VAL A 543 1.07 5.06 7.80
CA VAL A 543 0.33 4.80 9.05
C VAL A 543 0.69 3.46 9.67
N ASP A 544 1.11 2.51 8.84
CA ASP A 544 1.42 1.13 9.24
C ASP A 544 2.93 0.88 9.45
N SER A 545 3.78 1.92 9.32
CA SER A 545 5.24 1.79 9.48
C SER A 545 5.60 1.58 10.97
N VAL A 546 6.23 0.44 11.29
CA VAL A 546 6.57 0.08 12.68
C VAL A 546 8.06 0.31 12.98
N CYS A 547 8.94 0.23 11.98
CA CYS A 547 10.39 0.29 12.21
C CYS A 547 10.96 1.71 12.25
N VAL A 548 10.16 2.76 12.02
CA VAL A 548 10.66 4.15 11.91
C VAL A 548 11.48 4.59 13.13
N PRO A 549 11.07 4.33 14.40
CA PRO A 549 11.87 4.72 15.55
C PRO A 549 13.27 4.07 15.56
N ILE A 550 13.40 2.85 15.04
CA ILE A 550 14.66 2.12 14.96
C ILE A 550 15.52 2.69 13.82
N VAL A 551 14.92 2.89 12.64
CA VAL A 551 15.60 3.49 11.49
C VAL A 551 16.11 4.90 11.82
N ASN A 552 15.36 5.67 12.64
CA ASN A 552 15.81 6.98 13.12
C ASN A 552 17.11 6.88 13.92
N GLU A 553 17.28 5.86 14.78
CA GLU A 553 18.51 5.66 15.55
C GLU A 553 19.68 5.27 14.64
N VAL A 554 19.45 4.40 13.66
CA VAL A 554 20.46 3.98 12.67
C VAL A 554 20.92 5.17 11.82
N LEU A 555 19.95 5.94 11.29
CA LEU A 555 20.26 7.15 10.53
C LEU A 555 20.96 8.20 11.39
N PHE A 556 20.48 8.42 12.62
CA PHE A 556 21.10 9.39 13.52
C PHE A 556 22.54 9.01 13.82
N HIS A 557 22.85 7.75 14.06
CA HIS A 557 24.24 7.29 14.25
C HIS A 557 25.13 7.69 13.05
N ALA A 558 24.68 7.42 11.82
CA ALA A 558 25.43 7.80 10.61
C ALA A 558 25.62 9.33 10.51
N LEU A 559 24.58 10.11 10.79
CA LEU A 559 24.62 11.58 10.78
C LEU A 559 25.53 12.14 11.88
N PHE A 560 25.43 11.57 13.08
CA PHE A 560 26.13 11.98 14.27
C PHE A 560 27.64 11.85 14.10
N ARG A 561 28.12 10.74 13.54
CA ARG A 561 29.56 10.53 13.31
C ARG A 561 30.19 11.63 12.45
N HIS A 562 29.50 12.04 11.38
CA HIS A 562 29.99 13.10 10.51
C HIS A 562 29.87 14.48 11.15
N ALA A 563 28.74 14.77 11.79
CA ALA A 563 28.51 16.07 12.44
C ALA A 563 29.41 16.29 13.68
N SER A 564 29.68 15.24 14.45
CA SER A 564 30.56 15.27 15.61
C SER A 564 32.00 15.54 15.19
N LEU A 565 32.50 14.86 14.15
CA LEU A 565 33.82 15.13 13.60
C LEU A 565 33.97 16.58 13.12
N ALA A 566 32.96 17.12 12.42
CA ALA A 566 32.99 18.51 11.95
C ALA A 566 33.04 19.50 13.13
N TRP A 567 32.21 19.27 14.16
CA TRP A 567 32.24 20.07 15.39
C TRP A 567 33.58 19.96 16.13
N TYR A 568 34.12 18.74 16.25
CA TYR A 568 35.37 18.46 16.96
C TYR A 568 36.58 19.14 16.31
N GLN A 569 36.61 19.17 14.97
CA GLN A 569 37.62 19.89 14.19
C GLN A 569 37.57 21.40 14.45
N GLU A 570 36.38 21.99 14.40
CA GLU A 570 36.20 23.43 14.70
C GLU A 570 36.60 23.73 16.14
N TYR A 571 36.15 22.92 17.11
CA TYR A 571 36.44 23.09 18.53
C TYR A 571 37.93 23.06 18.82
N LEU A 572 38.67 22.06 18.32
CA LEU A 572 40.12 21.98 18.54
C LEU A 572 40.91 23.07 17.80
N SER A 573 40.40 23.55 16.67
CA SER A 573 41.04 24.66 15.95
C SER A 573 41.05 25.97 16.77
N GLU A 574 40.07 26.17 17.66
CA GLU A 574 40.04 27.31 18.60
C GLU A 574 41.22 27.28 19.58
N PHE A 575 41.78 26.09 19.83
CA PHE A 575 42.96 25.87 20.67
C PHE A 575 44.27 25.77 19.87
N GLY A 576 44.24 26.10 18.58
CA GLY A 576 45.42 26.16 17.71
C GLY A 576 45.88 24.80 17.15
N VAL A 577 45.02 23.79 17.18
CA VAL A 577 45.27 22.47 16.59
C VAL A 577 44.93 22.45 15.10
N ASP A 578 45.75 21.77 14.30
CA ASP A 578 45.49 21.55 12.88
C ASP A 578 44.36 20.53 12.63
N ILE A 579 43.40 20.90 11.77
CA ILE A 579 42.22 20.11 11.41
C ILE A 579 42.60 18.76 10.80
N ALA A 580 43.65 18.73 9.96
CA ALA A 580 44.09 17.49 9.30
C ALA A 580 44.67 16.48 10.30
N LEU A 581 45.41 16.98 11.31
CA LEU A 581 45.94 16.15 12.40
C LEU A 581 44.80 15.59 13.26
N THR A 582 43.82 16.43 13.59
CA THR A 582 42.62 16.04 14.35
C THR A 582 41.85 14.92 13.66
N GLN A 583 41.59 15.06 12.36
CA GLN A 583 40.88 14.04 11.59
C GLN A 583 41.62 12.71 11.58
N LYS A 584 42.93 12.76 11.35
CA LYS A 584 43.77 11.56 11.32
C LYS A 584 43.78 10.85 12.68
N ALA A 585 43.98 11.60 13.76
CA ALA A 585 44.01 11.05 15.12
C ALA A 585 42.67 10.39 15.49
N PHE A 586 41.55 11.05 15.16
CA PHE A 586 40.20 10.52 15.37
C PHE A 586 39.97 9.20 14.60
N LEU A 587 40.29 9.17 13.30
CA LEU A 587 40.11 7.96 12.49
C LEU A 587 41.01 6.81 12.97
N GLU A 588 42.24 7.10 13.41
CA GLU A 588 43.12 6.11 14.02
C GLU A 588 42.55 5.55 15.32
N GLN A 589 41.93 6.38 16.18
CA GLN A 589 41.31 5.89 17.41
C GLN A 589 40.12 4.96 17.17
N ILE A 590 39.29 5.24 16.17
CA ILE A 590 38.21 4.32 15.78
C ILE A 590 38.79 3.02 15.24
N ALA A 591 39.81 3.08 14.38
CA ALA A 591 40.44 1.88 13.82
C ALA A 591 41.13 1.00 14.88
N LEU A 592 41.53 1.57 16.02
CA LEU A 592 42.16 0.84 17.12
C LEU A 592 41.18 -0.02 17.94
N GLY A 593 39.86 0.21 17.83
CA GLY A 593 38.84 -0.61 18.50
C GLY A 593 38.96 -0.68 20.02
N LYS A 594 39.57 0.34 20.65
CA LYS A 594 39.74 0.43 22.13
C LYS A 594 38.55 1.06 22.84
N THR A 595 37.51 1.36 22.09
CA THR A 595 36.25 1.96 22.51
C THR A 595 35.32 0.91 23.10
N PHE A 596 34.30 1.36 23.79
CA PHE A 596 33.28 0.50 24.38
C PHE A 596 32.58 -0.34 23.30
N GLY A 597 32.36 -1.63 23.58
CA GLY A 597 31.76 -2.58 22.63
C GLY A 597 30.65 -3.41 23.23
N ILE A 598 29.91 -4.11 22.37
CA ILE A 598 28.94 -5.13 22.76
C ILE A 598 29.47 -6.50 22.32
N GLU A 599 29.38 -7.48 23.22
CA GLU A 599 29.66 -8.88 22.91
C GLU A 599 28.34 -9.64 22.74
N LEU A 600 28.11 -10.17 21.53
CA LEU A 600 26.92 -10.96 21.22
C LEU A 600 27.22 -12.44 21.42
N VAL A 601 26.53 -13.07 22.37
CA VAL A 601 26.68 -14.49 22.68
C VAL A 601 25.38 -15.22 22.35
N ARG A 602 25.41 -16.15 21.40
CA ARG A 602 24.27 -17.03 21.13
C ARG A 602 24.37 -18.29 21.98
N LEU A 603 23.35 -18.54 22.79
CA LEU A 603 23.23 -19.78 23.55
C LEU A 603 22.52 -20.83 22.70
N GLU A 604 23.31 -21.66 22.01
CA GLU A 604 22.84 -22.94 21.45
C GLU A 604 23.10 -24.06 22.46
N GLU A 605 22.25 -25.10 22.47
CA GLU A 605 22.28 -26.21 23.46
C GLU A 605 23.60 -27.02 23.49
N SER A 606 24.55 -26.80 22.57
CA SER A 606 25.84 -27.51 22.57
C SER A 606 26.95 -26.85 21.73
N GLY A 607 27.78 -25.99 22.35
CA GLY A 607 29.14 -25.65 21.88
C GLY A 607 29.28 -24.85 20.57
N VAL A 608 30.33 -24.01 20.52
CA VAL A 608 30.62 -23.06 19.43
C VAL A 608 31.22 -23.75 18.20
N THR A 609 30.59 -23.65 17.02
CA THR A 609 31.18 -23.29 15.70
C THR A 609 30.17 -23.37 14.53
N ASP A 610 30.35 -22.43 13.59
CA ASP A 610 30.09 -22.43 12.13
C ASP A 610 28.73 -22.08 11.48
N ILE A 611 28.81 -20.99 10.69
CA ILE A 611 28.23 -20.65 9.38
C ILE A 611 26.88 -21.28 9.03
N VAL A 612 25.82 -20.48 9.24
CA VAL A 612 24.46 -20.81 8.82
C VAL A 612 24.30 -20.66 7.30
N HIS A 613 24.03 -21.77 6.63
CA HIS A 613 23.33 -21.77 5.35
C HIS A 613 21.85 -21.36 5.57
N LYS A 614 21.41 -20.35 4.80
CA LYS A 614 20.05 -19.81 4.80
C LYS A 614 19.06 -20.87 4.29
N GLU A 615 18.44 -21.64 5.20
CA GLU A 615 17.30 -22.48 4.86
C GLU A 615 16.09 -21.60 4.55
N ARG A 616 15.62 -21.68 3.30
CA ARG A 616 14.39 -21.02 2.84
C ARG A 616 13.18 -21.76 3.40
N GLY A 617 12.45 -21.13 4.30
CA GLY A 617 11.12 -21.58 4.71
C GLY A 617 10.22 -21.73 3.49
N THR A 618 9.78 -22.95 3.21
CA THR A 618 8.91 -23.26 2.07
C THR A 618 7.46 -23.14 2.50
N TYR A 619 6.77 -22.07 2.09
CA TYR A 619 5.31 -21.99 2.25
C TYR A 619 4.65 -23.05 1.35
N PRO A 620 3.51 -23.66 1.75
CA PRO A 620 2.89 -24.73 0.97
C PRO A 620 2.14 -24.16 -0.23
N ILE A 621 2.88 -23.75 -1.27
CA ILE A 621 2.35 -23.44 -2.62
C ILE A 621 1.49 -24.61 -3.13
N ALA A 622 1.83 -25.83 -2.71
CA ALA A 622 1.03 -27.04 -2.92
C ALA A 622 -0.43 -26.91 -2.42
N ALA A 623 -0.67 -26.26 -1.28
CA ALA A 623 -2.03 -26.09 -0.73
C ALA A 623 -2.88 -25.14 -1.58
N VAL A 624 -2.29 -24.06 -2.09
CA VAL A 624 -2.98 -23.10 -2.98
C VAL A 624 -3.33 -23.73 -4.32
N VAL A 625 -2.40 -24.51 -4.90
CA VAL A 625 -2.63 -25.27 -6.14
C VAL A 625 -3.76 -26.30 -5.94
N VAL A 626 -3.79 -26.99 -4.80
CA VAL A 626 -4.87 -27.96 -4.48
C VAL A 626 -6.23 -27.27 -4.35
N ILE A 627 -6.32 -26.15 -3.64
CA ILE A 627 -7.57 -25.38 -3.49
C ILE A 627 -8.07 -24.88 -4.87
N ALA A 628 -7.16 -24.43 -5.72
CA ALA A 628 -7.48 -23.94 -7.06
C ALA A 628 -8.02 -25.04 -7.98
N VAL A 629 -7.43 -26.24 -7.94
CA VAL A 629 -7.92 -27.42 -8.67
C VAL A 629 -9.33 -27.80 -8.21
N VAL A 630 -9.59 -27.76 -6.89
CA VAL A 630 -10.92 -28.05 -6.32
C VAL A 630 -11.97 -27.03 -6.76
N LEU A 631 -11.67 -25.73 -6.71
CA LEU A 631 -12.58 -24.67 -7.15
C LEU A 631 -12.92 -24.76 -8.65
N CYS A 632 -11.94 -25.09 -9.49
CA CYS A 632 -12.17 -25.34 -10.92
C CYS A 632 -13.09 -26.54 -11.17
N GLY A 633 -12.95 -27.61 -10.36
CA GLY A 633 -13.84 -28.77 -10.37
C GLY A 633 -15.28 -28.42 -9.97
N VAL A 634 -15.44 -27.64 -8.90
CA VAL A 634 -16.76 -27.20 -8.41
C VAL A 634 -17.46 -26.31 -9.44
N GLN A 635 -16.75 -25.36 -10.06
CA GLN A 635 -17.29 -24.49 -11.11
C GLN A 635 -17.68 -25.29 -12.37
N GLY A 636 -16.88 -26.27 -12.77
CA GLY A 636 -17.22 -27.21 -13.84
C GLY A 636 -18.49 -28.02 -13.54
N LEU A 637 -18.68 -28.41 -12.28
CA LEU A 637 -19.84 -29.20 -11.85
C LEU A 637 -21.11 -28.34 -11.83
N LEU A 638 -21.05 -27.14 -11.27
CA LEU A 638 -22.19 -26.21 -11.19
C LEU A 638 -22.68 -25.81 -12.58
N THR A 639 -21.77 -25.56 -13.51
CA THR A 639 -22.12 -25.24 -14.90
C THR A 639 -22.71 -26.43 -15.65
N ALA A 640 -22.21 -27.65 -15.40
CA ALA A 640 -22.78 -28.86 -15.95
C ALA A 640 -24.20 -29.14 -15.42
N LEU A 641 -24.46 -28.83 -14.14
CA LEU A 641 -25.78 -28.94 -13.52
C LEU A 641 -26.77 -27.89 -14.08
N GLU A 642 -26.35 -26.65 -14.30
CA GLU A 642 -27.19 -25.63 -14.95
C GLU A 642 -27.56 -26.00 -16.40
N ASP A 643 -26.61 -26.52 -17.16
CA ASP A 643 -26.84 -26.91 -18.56
C ASP A 643 -27.71 -28.19 -18.66
N CYS A 644 -27.65 -29.07 -17.64
CA CYS A 644 -28.61 -30.17 -17.45
C CYS A 644 -30.03 -29.66 -17.18
N LYS A 645 -30.21 -28.69 -16.27
CA LYS A 645 -31.52 -28.09 -15.96
C LYS A 645 -32.16 -27.39 -17.16
N ARG A 646 -31.35 -26.79 -18.05
CA ARG A 646 -31.82 -26.10 -19.26
C ARG A 646 -32.00 -27.00 -20.48
N GLY A 647 -31.86 -28.32 -20.34
CA GLY A 647 -32.10 -29.29 -21.41
C GLY A 647 -31.10 -29.23 -22.56
N ARG A 648 -29.93 -28.61 -22.37
CA ARG A 648 -28.95 -28.38 -23.45
C ARG A 648 -28.03 -29.56 -23.74
N LEU A 649 -28.13 -30.63 -22.93
CA LEU A 649 -27.34 -31.85 -23.04
C LEU A 649 -28.20 -32.99 -23.59
N TYR A 650 -27.72 -33.60 -24.68
CA TYR A 650 -28.37 -34.73 -25.35
C TYR A 650 -28.54 -35.92 -24.38
N LYS A 651 -29.70 -36.60 -24.43
CA LYS A 651 -30.07 -37.65 -23.46
C LYS A 651 -29.07 -38.84 -23.46
N CYS A 652 -28.56 -39.23 -24.62
CA CYS A 652 -27.49 -40.23 -24.74
C CYS A 652 -26.12 -39.55 -24.60
N GLY A 653 -25.47 -39.70 -23.43
CA GLY A 653 -24.12 -39.17 -23.18
C GLY A 653 -24.04 -38.07 -22.11
N ARG A 654 -25.14 -37.78 -21.40
CA ARG A 654 -25.20 -36.74 -20.35
C ARG A 654 -24.14 -36.92 -19.27
N VAL A 655 -23.91 -38.16 -18.81
CA VAL A 655 -22.89 -38.48 -17.80
C VAL A 655 -21.48 -38.21 -18.30
N ARG A 656 -21.17 -38.61 -19.55
CA ARG A 656 -19.86 -38.36 -20.17
C ARG A 656 -19.62 -36.85 -20.35
N ALA A 657 -20.62 -36.11 -20.81
CA ALA A 657 -20.49 -34.67 -21.00
C ALA A 657 -20.29 -33.91 -19.67
N VAL A 658 -20.98 -34.31 -18.60
CA VAL A 658 -20.77 -33.74 -17.26
C VAL A 658 -19.36 -34.04 -16.76
N PHE A 659 -18.90 -35.29 -16.89
CA PHE A 659 -17.55 -35.71 -16.50
C PHE A 659 -16.45 -34.93 -17.23
N PHE A 660 -16.57 -34.75 -18.55
CA PHE A 660 -15.59 -33.96 -19.30
C PHE A 660 -15.62 -32.47 -18.96
N MET A 661 -16.78 -31.91 -18.63
CA MET A 661 -16.89 -30.50 -18.21
C MET A 661 -16.32 -30.24 -16.81
N THR A 662 -16.26 -31.23 -15.93
CA THR A 662 -15.62 -31.12 -14.61
C THR A 662 -14.14 -31.44 -14.62
N VAL A 663 -13.71 -32.48 -15.35
CA VAL A 663 -12.33 -32.97 -15.29
C VAL A 663 -11.36 -32.14 -16.12
N LEU A 664 -11.77 -31.64 -17.29
CA LEU A 664 -10.88 -30.88 -18.18
C LEU A 664 -10.34 -29.58 -17.53
N PRO A 665 -11.15 -28.77 -16.81
CA PRO A 665 -10.66 -27.61 -16.08
C PRO A 665 -9.71 -27.96 -14.92
N MET A 666 -9.96 -29.08 -14.22
CA MET A 666 -9.10 -29.54 -13.12
C MET A 666 -7.71 -29.94 -13.64
N VAL A 667 -7.65 -30.66 -14.75
CA VAL A 667 -6.38 -31.06 -15.38
C VAL A 667 -5.63 -29.84 -15.91
N ALA A 668 -6.32 -28.88 -16.53
CA ALA A 668 -5.69 -27.64 -16.99
C ALA A 668 -5.10 -26.81 -15.83
N ALA A 669 -5.82 -26.72 -14.69
CA ALA A 669 -5.33 -26.06 -13.48
C ALA A 669 -4.13 -26.77 -12.86
N ALA A 670 -4.12 -28.12 -12.84
CA ALA A 670 -3.01 -28.91 -12.33
C ALA A 670 -1.74 -28.78 -13.19
N VAL A 671 -1.89 -28.75 -14.52
CA VAL A 671 -0.76 -28.53 -15.45
C VAL A 671 -0.19 -27.12 -15.30
N LEU A 672 -1.04 -26.09 -15.15
CA LEU A 672 -0.55 -24.74 -14.90
C LEU A 672 0.12 -24.59 -13.52
N GLY A 673 -0.45 -25.19 -12.47
CA GLY A 673 0.11 -25.17 -11.13
C GLY A 673 1.47 -25.88 -11.03
N SER A 674 1.65 -26.99 -11.76
CA SER A 674 2.94 -27.68 -11.84
C SER A 674 3.99 -26.91 -12.62
N VAL A 675 3.61 -26.17 -13.67
CA VAL A 675 4.52 -25.26 -14.40
C VAL A 675 4.93 -24.08 -13.52
N LEU A 676 4.03 -23.54 -12.71
CA LEU A 676 4.31 -22.47 -11.74
C LEU A 676 5.27 -22.93 -10.63
N LEU A 677 5.09 -24.13 -10.09
CA LEU A 677 5.99 -24.76 -9.12
C LEU A 677 7.39 -25.07 -9.69
N TRP A 678 7.55 -25.09 -11.01
CA TRP A 678 8.83 -25.35 -11.68
C TRP A 678 9.58 -24.06 -12.05
N TRP A 679 8.89 -22.91 -12.02
CA TRP A 679 9.44 -21.58 -12.31
C TRP A 679 9.81 -20.79 -11.05
N LEU A 680 9.28 -21.19 -9.89
CA LEU A 680 9.66 -20.75 -8.55
C LEU A 680 10.73 -21.68 -7.99
#